data_AF-A0A671W1D7-F1
#
_entry.id   AF-A0A671W1D7-F1
#
_cell.length_a   1.000
_cell.length_b   1.000
_cell.length_c   1.000
_cell.angle_alpha   90.00
_cell.angle_beta   90.00
_cell.angle_gamma   90.00
#
_symmetry.space_group_name_H-M   'P 1'
#
loop_
_entity.id
_entity.type
_entity.pdbx_description
1 polymer ?
#
loop_
_entity_poly.entity_id
_entity_poly.type
_entity_poly.pdbx_seq_one_letter_code
_entity_poly.pdbx_strand_id
1 'polypeptide(L)'
;MLINQLREITGIQDPQILYRALNASQGDIGHAVGLLTTQPAEVQDPGEPQESGTSGETWEGQKVLPKDELQTAIELSLQESHNAQEEEREFNRALEASAEENAARMKRKRCEAQSEMCSPADWIRQDDWPVGIRNVGNTCWFSAVIQSLFHLPVFRRLVLNYHLSERVLENCYGKDKRNIAFMQELRCLFALMVGSTRRFVDPSAAVELLRDAFRTSEAQQDVSEFSHKLLDWLEDAFQLSANGNNAEDKKQNPMVQLFYGTFVTERRHEGKTLCNIEQFGQYPLQVNGFNNLDECLEGAMVEREIESLHSDHSVTPGRERWFKKLPPVLTFELSRFEFNTQLGRPEKIHKKLEFPQIVYMDRYLHKNIKETHERRGEVKKLKDQLAALQQKLECYKNYGSGPTKYPLADMLQFVLEFATTKPTSVSPAEDLRPASPTAASHPLDDPSSKENSEPGETDSSESMVSSLSSCQRTPIYKPFTQCRLPIESPPHPAPHSITEEELHFVKTCLQRWRTEVENDINELKASIDKLSQMLEGMYANNSLCQVPYRLHAVLVHEGQASAGHYWAYIYDHANQRWMKYNDISITESSWEELERDSYGGMTNASAYCLMYIDDRIPNLITGRSLNDETGQVLHGMDSLPPVLRRYVHEDNRWFQQELSEWEEQFCQTATPQGESTASAEPTNPSADNIDQAPIEPAPQSGPSNEELDQTASSEPQPEPEAFHEEYSRLYELSQEETTPQEDPRLQHVLVYFFQNKAPNRIIERTLLEQFTDRNLSFDERAISIMREARSKLRLIKPEDMDMDEYLQWHDDYRLFRTVFVYLLTGLEHYQHGKMQEALTYLAHAYDTNARLLKNGEKRGIDKSLIAGYRRKCLTSLNESASRLFCSGEETNVEEGIAIMDEAVIPCLHLMSRDSSLSQEDRDAMESIRSHWCCCLGQDMAESLQVKLGEFLPRVLDGSADAVVLKDPPKVHVSQAHDLCSRLAAVMQSIHNTSVVIVK
;
A
#
# COMPACT_ATOMS: atom_id res chain seq x y z
N MET A 1 -16.23 37.48 5.83
CA MET A 1 -15.13 36.63 5.29
C MET A 1 -14.45 35.87 6.41
N LEU A 2 -13.52 36.47 7.18
CA LEU A 2 -12.74 35.81 8.25
C LEU A 2 -13.57 34.94 9.23
N ILE A 3 -14.74 35.42 9.67
CA ILE A 3 -15.62 34.66 10.59
C ILE A 3 -16.30 33.45 9.93
N ASN A 4 -16.57 33.50 8.62
CA ASN A 4 -17.09 32.33 7.90
C ASN A 4 -15.99 31.28 7.78
N GLN A 5 -14.75 31.71 7.48
CA GLN A 5 -13.58 30.81 7.46
C GLN A 5 -13.31 30.21 8.85
N LEU A 6 -13.42 30.99 9.93
CA LEU A 6 -13.32 30.44 11.29
C LEU A 6 -14.44 29.44 11.61
N ARG A 7 -15.69 29.71 11.20
CA ARG A 7 -16.81 28.76 11.33
C ARG A 7 -16.58 27.48 10.55
N GLU A 8 -16.00 27.59 9.35
CA GLU A 8 -15.68 26.48 8.44
C GLU A 8 -14.50 25.63 8.94
N ILE A 9 -13.48 26.25 9.54
CA ILE A 9 -12.30 25.57 10.09
C ILE A 9 -12.57 24.95 11.48
N THR A 10 -13.39 25.60 12.33
CA THR A 10 -13.63 25.15 13.72
C THR A 10 -14.98 24.46 13.95
N GLY A 11 -15.91 24.54 13.00
CA GLY A 11 -17.29 24.04 13.14
C GLY A 11 -18.20 24.84 14.08
N ILE A 12 -17.66 25.81 14.83
CA ILE A 12 -18.40 26.56 15.86
C ILE A 12 -19.42 27.50 15.21
N GLN A 13 -20.71 27.27 15.48
CA GLN A 13 -21.77 28.06 14.86
C GLN A 13 -22.08 29.39 15.55
N ASP A 14 -21.74 29.59 16.83
CA ASP A 14 -22.03 30.85 17.54
C ASP A 14 -21.12 32.01 17.05
N PRO A 15 -21.66 33.04 16.39
CA PRO A 15 -20.86 34.17 15.92
C PRO A 15 -20.27 35.02 17.06
N GLN A 16 -20.84 35.03 18.28
CA GLN A 16 -20.28 35.78 19.42
C GLN A 16 -18.92 35.21 19.83
N ILE A 17 -18.80 33.88 19.88
CA ILE A 17 -17.56 33.19 20.23
C ILE A 17 -16.49 33.44 19.15
N LEU A 18 -16.86 33.33 17.87
CA LEU A 18 -15.96 33.62 16.75
C LEU A 18 -15.50 35.09 16.72
N TYR A 19 -16.39 36.05 16.99
CA TYR A 19 -16.02 37.47 17.10
C TYR A 19 -15.07 37.73 18.27
N ARG A 20 -15.23 37.04 19.43
CA ARG A 20 -14.31 37.18 20.56
C ARG A 20 -12.93 36.60 20.24
N ALA A 21 -12.86 35.41 19.65
CA ALA A 21 -11.58 34.80 19.26
C ALA A 21 -10.84 35.64 18.23
N LEU A 22 -11.53 36.12 17.18
CA LEU A 22 -10.93 36.97 16.14
C LEU A 22 -10.48 38.35 16.68
N ASN A 23 -11.19 38.91 17.66
CA ASN A 23 -10.75 40.15 18.31
C ASN A 23 -9.56 39.90 19.27
N ALA A 24 -9.54 38.77 19.99
CA ALA A 24 -8.44 38.39 20.87
C ALA A 24 -7.14 38.08 20.09
N SER A 25 -7.27 37.47 18.90
CA SER A 25 -6.16 37.24 17.97
C SER A 25 -5.75 38.45 17.14
N GLN A 26 -6.39 39.62 17.34
CA GLN A 26 -6.18 40.86 16.57
C GLN A 26 -6.40 40.70 15.06
N GLY A 27 -7.23 39.74 14.63
CA GLY A 27 -7.54 39.46 13.24
C GLY A 27 -6.78 38.28 12.62
N ASP A 28 -5.82 37.68 13.33
CA ASP A 28 -5.12 36.47 12.87
C ASP A 28 -6.04 35.24 12.94
N ILE A 29 -6.20 34.52 11.82
CA ILE A 29 -7.05 33.33 11.74
C ILE A 29 -6.40 32.15 12.47
N GLY A 30 -5.10 31.91 12.30
CA GLY A 30 -4.42 30.75 12.88
C GLY A 30 -4.42 30.82 14.41
N HIS A 31 -4.15 32.00 14.96
CA HIS A 31 -4.20 32.22 16.41
C HIS A 31 -5.65 32.21 16.94
N ALA A 32 -6.64 32.67 16.16
CA ALA A 32 -8.06 32.50 16.53
C ALA A 32 -8.52 31.04 16.50
N VAL A 33 -8.06 30.22 15.54
CA VAL A 33 -8.32 28.77 15.52
C VAL A 33 -7.72 28.13 16.77
N GLY A 34 -6.45 28.41 17.09
CA GLY A 34 -5.80 27.92 18.30
C GLY A 34 -6.61 28.19 19.57
N LEU A 35 -7.02 29.45 19.77
CA LEU A 35 -7.87 29.89 20.90
C LEU A 35 -9.28 29.24 20.94
N LEU A 36 -9.75 28.67 19.83
CA LEU A 36 -11.02 27.97 19.72
C LEU A 36 -10.89 26.43 19.80
N THR A 37 -9.70 25.88 19.56
CA THR A 37 -9.44 24.43 19.58
C THR A 37 -8.71 23.94 20.83
N THR A 38 -8.03 24.81 21.58
CA THR A 38 -7.47 24.45 22.90
C THR A 38 -8.60 24.20 23.91
N GLN A 39 -8.85 22.94 24.26
CA GLN A 39 -9.83 22.57 25.29
C GLN A 39 -9.40 23.11 26.67
N PRO A 40 -10.23 23.90 27.37
CA PRO A 40 -10.14 24.00 28.82
C PRO A 40 -10.65 22.69 29.43
N ALA A 41 -9.96 22.16 30.46
CA ALA A 41 -10.42 20.96 31.14
C ALA A 41 -11.79 21.19 31.81
N GLU A 42 -12.75 20.30 31.57
CA GLU A 42 -14.12 20.43 32.08
C GLU A 42 -14.16 20.30 33.61
N VAL A 43 -14.48 21.40 34.29
CA VAL A 43 -14.95 21.37 35.68
C VAL A 43 -16.42 20.97 35.68
N GLN A 44 -16.72 19.79 36.22
CA GLN A 44 -18.10 19.37 36.47
C GLN A 44 -18.72 20.21 37.60
N ASP A 45 -19.89 20.77 37.36
CA ASP A 45 -20.70 21.46 38.38
C ASP A 45 -22.01 20.65 38.62
N PRO A 46 -22.43 20.37 39.86
CA PRO A 46 -23.66 19.62 40.13
C PRO A 46 -24.92 20.47 39.87
N GLY A 47 -26.01 19.83 39.44
CA GLY A 47 -27.26 20.53 39.11
C GLY A 47 -27.97 21.17 40.31
N GLU A 48 -28.70 22.27 40.03
CA GLU A 48 -29.59 22.94 40.99
C GLU A 48 -30.67 22.00 41.58
N PRO A 49 -31.17 22.33 42.78
CA PRO A 49 -32.53 22.89 42.77
C PRO A 49 -32.76 24.08 43.73
N GLN A 50 -33.56 25.05 43.26
CA GLN A 50 -34.52 25.89 44.01
C GLN A 50 -34.26 26.18 45.51
N GLU A 51 -33.98 27.44 45.88
CA GLU A 51 -34.99 28.37 46.42
C GLU A 51 -34.45 29.80 46.72
N SER A 52 -35.39 30.70 47.00
CA SER A 52 -35.28 32.14 47.34
C SER A 52 -34.15 32.63 48.27
N GLY A 53 -33.80 33.92 48.17
CA GLY A 53 -33.32 34.69 49.35
C GLY A 53 -32.48 35.94 49.07
N THR A 54 -33.08 37.13 49.07
CA THR A 54 -32.34 38.41 48.92
C THR A 54 -31.74 38.90 50.25
N SER A 55 -30.44 39.23 50.30
CA SER A 55 -29.87 40.44 50.96
C SER A 55 -28.33 40.39 51.12
N GLY A 56 -27.67 41.56 51.23
CA GLY A 56 -26.41 41.67 52.00
C GLY A 56 -25.09 42.01 51.27
N GLU A 57 -24.94 43.28 50.88
CA GLU A 57 -23.70 44.08 51.03
C GLU A 57 -22.34 43.65 50.39
N THR A 58 -21.97 44.42 49.36
CA THR A 58 -20.69 45.17 49.21
C THR A 58 -19.36 44.43 48.93
N TRP A 59 -18.68 44.86 47.86
CA TRP A 59 -17.32 44.44 47.48
C TRP A 59 -16.21 45.12 48.30
N GLU A 60 -15.12 44.41 48.57
CA GLU A 60 -13.73 44.86 48.32
C GLU A 60 -12.72 43.69 48.50
N GLY A 61 -11.46 43.86 48.05
CA GLY A 61 -10.36 42.97 48.49
C GLY A 61 -9.71 42.03 47.46
N GLN A 62 -9.62 42.40 46.19
CA GLN A 62 -8.78 41.67 45.21
C GLN A 62 -7.32 41.63 45.68
N LYS A 63 -6.75 40.44 45.92
CA LYS A 63 -5.34 40.26 46.30
C LYS A 63 -4.56 39.49 45.23
N VAL A 64 -3.37 40.02 44.93
CA VAL A 64 -2.49 39.60 43.83
C VAL A 64 -1.64 38.41 44.25
N LEU A 65 -1.49 37.42 43.36
CA LEU A 65 -0.58 36.27 43.53
C LEU A 65 0.89 36.71 43.53
N PRO A 66 1.79 36.05 44.29
CA PRO A 66 3.22 36.35 44.27
C PRO A 66 3.82 36.20 42.87
N LYS A 67 4.69 37.14 42.48
CA LYS A 67 5.38 37.07 41.18
C LYS A 67 6.26 35.84 41.03
N ASP A 68 6.91 35.42 42.10
CA ASP A 68 7.86 34.30 42.06
C ASP A 68 7.17 32.98 41.70
N GLU A 69 5.95 32.70 42.20
CA GLU A 69 5.20 31.49 41.83
C GLU A 69 4.84 31.47 40.34
N LEU A 70 4.39 32.60 39.79
CA LEU A 70 4.14 32.74 38.36
C LEU A 70 5.44 32.59 37.55
N GLN A 71 6.56 33.11 38.05
CA GLN A 71 7.84 33.06 37.33
C GLN A 71 8.49 31.67 37.37
N THR A 72 8.39 30.92 38.48
CA THR A 72 8.78 29.51 38.55
C THR A 72 7.85 28.62 37.72
N ALA A 73 6.54 28.90 37.68
CA ALA A 73 5.61 28.22 36.79
C ALA A 73 5.92 28.50 35.30
N ILE A 74 6.35 29.73 34.97
CA ILE A 74 6.84 30.06 33.62
C ILE A 74 8.16 29.35 33.32
N GLU A 75 9.11 29.27 34.24
CA GLU A 75 10.37 28.54 34.02
C GLU A 75 10.16 27.04 33.87
N LEU A 76 9.32 26.41 34.70
CA LEU A 76 8.93 25.01 34.55
C LEU A 76 8.16 24.76 33.25
N SER A 77 7.18 25.61 32.91
CA SER A 77 6.44 25.50 31.64
C SER A 77 7.32 25.77 30.42
N LEU A 78 8.33 26.64 30.52
CA LEU A 78 9.36 26.83 29.48
C LEU A 78 10.30 25.63 29.37
N GLN A 79 10.60 24.92 30.46
CA GLN A 79 11.46 23.74 30.43
C GLN A 79 10.70 22.49 29.98
N GLU A 80 9.42 22.32 30.36
CA GLU A 80 8.51 21.35 29.76
C GLU A 80 8.25 21.66 28.29
N SER A 81 8.10 22.94 27.92
CA SER A 81 8.02 23.37 26.52
C SER A 81 9.32 23.13 25.76
N HIS A 82 10.50 23.30 26.37
CA HIS A 82 11.78 22.97 25.72
C HIS A 82 11.95 21.46 25.55
N ASN A 83 11.63 20.66 26.57
CA ASN A 83 11.65 19.19 26.48
C ASN A 83 10.64 18.69 25.45
N ALA A 84 9.40 19.22 25.45
CA ALA A 84 8.38 18.90 24.46
C ALA A 84 8.79 19.37 23.06
N GLN A 85 9.48 20.51 22.92
CA GLN A 85 10.09 20.93 21.65
C GLN A 85 11.30 20.08 21.26
N GLU A 86 12.01 19.44 22.19
CA GLU A 86 13.08 18.50 21.87
C GLU A 86 12.50 17.14 21.47
N GLU A 87 11.51 16.61 22.17
CA GLU A 87 10.75 15.42 21.74
C GLU A 87 10.00 15.68 20.42
N GLU A 88 9.40 16.86 20.22
CA GLU A 88 8.80 17.27 18.95
C GLU A 88 9.86 17.48 17.86
N ARG A 89 11.07 17.96 18.17
CA ARG A 89 12.19 18.03 17.20
C ARG A 89 12.77 16.65 16.90
N GLU A 90 12.76 15.69 17.83
CA GLU A 90 13.23 14.32 17.57
C GLU A 90 12.16 13.52 16.83
N PHE A 91 10.88 13.69 17.17
CA PHE A 91 9.75 13.18 16.43
C PHE A 91 9.69 13.76 15.02
N ASN A 92 9.81 15.09 14.87
CA ASN A 92 9.89 15.71 13.54
C ASN A 92 11.19 15.36 12.81
N ARG A 93 12.33 15.15 13.47
CA ARG A 93 13.56 14.66 12.80
C ARG A 93 13.42 13.18 12.38
N ALA A 94 12.66 12.37 13.11
CA ALA A 94 12.31 11.00 12.70
C ALA A 94 11.24 10.99 11.60
N LEU A 95 10.29 11.94 11.62
CA LEU A 95 9.29 12.15 10.59
C LEU A 95 9.93 12.71 9.31
N GLU A 96 10.92 13.61 9.43
CA GLU A 96 11.75 14.12 8.36
C GLU A 96 12.68 13.02 7.83
N ALA A 97 13.33 12.21 8.67
CA ALA A 97 14.10 11.06 8.20
C ALA A 97 13.21 10.03 7.47
N SER A 98 11.99 9.79 7.97
CA SER A 98 10.98 8.94 7.33
C SER A 98 10.40 9.59 6.07
N ALA A 99 10.30 10.92 6.00
CA ALA A 99 9.86 11.67 4.83
C ALA A 99 10.99 11.86 3.81
N GLU A 100 12.26 11.85 4.21
CA GLU A 100 13.44 11.80 3.35
C GLU A 100 13.65 10.38 2.83
N GLU A 101 13.42 9.34 3.63
CA GLU A 101 13.38 7.96 3.16
C GLU A 101 12.19 7.76 2.21
N ASN A 102 10.99 8.24 2.55
CA ASN A 102 9.84 8.18 1.64
C ASN A 102 9.99 9.14 0.44
N ALA A 103 10.74 10.25 0.54
CA ALA A 103 11.10 11.09 -0.61
C ALA A 103 12.23 10.44 -1.43
N ALA A 104 13.10 9.62 -0.85
CA ALA A 104 14.05 8.79 -1.59
C ALA A 104 13.35 7.59 -2.25
N ARG A 105 12.35 7.00 -1.60
CA ARG A 105 11.42 5.97 -2.13
C ARG A 105 10.54 6.56 -3.24
N MET A 106 10.08 7.81 -3.10
CA MET A 106 9.39 8.56 -4.16
C MET A 106 10.33 9.05 -5.26
N LYS A 107 11.59 9.41 -4.97
CA LYS A 107 12.59 9.71 -6.01
C LYS A 107 12.90 8.45 -6.81
N ARG A 108 13.10 7.29 -6.16
CA ARG A 108 13.18 5.97 -6.83
C ARG A 108 11.92 5.70 -7.67
N LYS A 109 10.71 5.77 -7.08
CA LYS A 109 9.44 5.61 -7.81
C LYS A 109 9.17 6.65 -8.92
N ARG A 110 9.80 7.83 -8.86
CA ARG A 110 9.67 8.90 -9.87
C ARG A 110 10.70 8.76 -10.98
N CYS A 111 11.89 8.21 -10.70
CA CYS A 111 12.80 7.70 -11.71
C CYS A 111 12.17 6.50 -12.44
N GLU A 112 11.59 5.54 -11.71
CA GLU A 112 10.81 4.42 -12.26
C GLU A 112 9.62 4.88 -13.13
N ALA A 113 9.09 6.09 -12.90
CA ALA A 113 7.99 6.68 -13.66
C ALA A 113 8.42 7.73 -14.72
N GLN A 114 9.72 8.05 -14.84
CA GLN A 114 10.23 9.04 -15.80
C GLN A 114 11.54 8.58 -16.47
N SER A 115 11.43 7.52 -17.28
CA SER A 115 12.28 7.22 -18.44
C SER A 115 13.81 7.15 -18.22
N GLU A 116 14.30 5.97 -17.84
CA GLU A 116 15.60 5.46 -18.29
C GLU A 116 15.45 3.97 -18.62
N MET A 117 16.16 3.48 -19.64
CA MET A 117 16.14 2.05 -19.97
C MET A 117 17.04 1.29 -19.00
N CYS A 118 16.44 0.77 -17.93
CA CYS A 118 17.07 -0.23 -17.07
C CYS A 118 17.57 -1.38 -17.95
N SER A 119 18.85 -1.74 -17.83
CA SER A 119 19.41 -2.80 -18.65
C SER A 119 18.83 -4.14 -18.20
N PRO A 120 18.56 -5.10 -19.11
CA PRO A 120 18.29 -6.48 -18.72
C PRO A 120 19.42 -7.06 -17.86
N ALA A 121 20.64 -6.51 -17.93
CA ALA A 121 21.75 -6.87 -17.05
C ALA A 121 21.49 -6.55 -15.56
N ASP A 122 20.73 -5.48 -15.25
CA ASP A 122 20.32 -5.12 -13.88
C ASP A 122 19.35 -6.16 -13.27
N TRP A 123 18.77 -7.00 -14.13
CA TRP A 123 17.85 -8.08 -13.77
C TRP A 123 18.52 -9.46 -13.75
N ILE A 124 19.84 -9.54 -13.93
CA ILE A 124 20.59 -10.78 -13.69
C ILE A 124 20.52 -11.14 -12.20
N ARG A 125 20.16 -12.39 -11.92
CA ARG A 125 20.16 -12.96 -10.56
C ARG A 125 21.60 -13.13 -10.08
N GLN A 126 21.90 -12.65 -8.87
CA GLN A 126 23.15 -12.97 -8.18
C GLN A 126 23.12 -14.44 -7.72
N ASP A 127 24.26 -15.13 -7.83
CA ASP A 127 24.37 -16.54 -7.44
C ASP A 127 23.89 -16.78 -5.99
N ASP A 128 23.20 -17.91 -5.79
CA ASP A 128 22.51 -18.33 -4.56
C ASP A 128 21.46 -17.34 -3.97
N TRP A 129 21.21 -16.17 -4.57
CA TRP A 129 20.15 -15.25 -4.11
C TRP A 129 18.74 -15.79 -4.46
N PRO A 130 17.71 -15.58 -3.62
CA PRO A 130 16.34 -15.96 -3.94
C PRO A 130 15.72 -15.10 -5.07
N VAL A 131 14.66 -15.61 -5.72
CA VAL A 131 14.01 -14.97 -6.88
C VAL A 131 12.78 -14.18 -6.45
N GLY A 132 12.70 -12.90 -6.85
CA GLY A 132 11.55 -12.01 -6.60
C GLY A 132 10.31 -12.37 -7.42
N ILE A 133 9.16 -11.79 -7.06
CA ILE A 133 7.90 -11.92 -7.82
C ILE A 133 7.44 -10.53 -8.26
N ARG A 134 7.12 -10.37 -9.55
CA ARG A 134 6.61 -9.10 -10.08
C ARG A 134 5.20 -8.81 -9.55
N ASN A 135 4.97 -7.60 -9.07
CA ASN A 135 3.62 -7.14 -8.70
C ASN A 135 2.79 -6.88 -9.96
N VAL A 136 1.68 -7.61 -10.13
CA VAL A 136 0.81 -7.52 -11.31
C VAL A 136 -0.52 -6.88 -10.87
N GLY A 137 -0.53 -5.56 -10.73
CA GLY A 137 -1.72 -4.77 -10.44
C GLY A 137 -2.29 -4.96 -9.02
N ASN A 138 -1.56 -4.49 -8.00
CA ASN A 138 -1.93 -4.56 -6.58
C ASN A 138 -2.07 -6.00 -6.05
N THR A 139 -1.18 -6.89 -6.48
CA THR A 139 -1.17 -8.33 -6.14
C THR A 139 -0.01 -8.74 -5.25
N CYS A 140 0.60 -7.80 -4.51
CA CYS A 140 1.64 -8.07 -3.51
C CYS A 140 1.21 -9.07 -2.41
N TRP A 141 -0.09 -9.21 -2.14
CA TRP A 141 -0.63 -10.28 -1.30
C TRP A 141 -0.31 -11.68 -1.85
N PHE A 142 -0.35 -11.86 -3.17
CA PHE A 142 0.06 -13.10 -3.83
C PHE A 142 1.56 -13.31 -3.66
N SER A 143 2.38 -12.28 -3.91
CA SER A 143 3.84 -12.32 -3.71
C SER A 143 4.20 -12.81 -2.30
N ALA A 144 3.59 -12.22 -1.26
CA ALA A 144 3.90 -12.54 0.14
C ALA A 144 3.52 -13.98 0.52
N VAL A 145 2.32 -14.44 0.15
CA VAL A 145 1.83 -15.80 0.45
C VAL A 145 2.57 -16.87 -0.37
N ILE A 146 2.88 -16.60 -1.64
CA ILE A 146 3.59 -17.56 -2.49
C ILE A 146 5.05 -17.71 -2.07
N GLN A 147 5.73 -16.63 -1.68
CA GLN A 147 7.09 -16.73 -1.15
C GLN A 147 7.14 -17.53 0.16
N SER A 148 6.24 -17.25 1.12
CA SER A 148 6.22 -17.98 2.40
C SER A 148 5.91 -19.47 2.24
N LEU A 149 5.08 -19.85 1.27
CA LEU A 149 4.81 -21.24 0.92
C LEU A 149 5.95 -21.89 0.11
N PHE A 150 6.58 -21.17 -0.83
CA PHE A 150 7.70 -21.67 -1.64
C PHE A 150 8.95 -21.97 -0.80
N HIS A 151 9.18 -21.21 0.27
CA HIS A 151 10.32 -21.41 1.16
C HIS A 151 10.13 -22.56 2.17
N LEU A 152 8.93 -23.14 2.29
CA LEU A 152 8.70 -24.43 2.95
C LEU A 152 9.17 -25.58 2.03
N PRO A 153 10.28 -26.28 2.32
CA PRO A 153 10.86 -27.25 1.39
C PRO A 153 9.99 -28.50 1.17
N VAL A 154 9.17 -28.90 2.17
CA VAL A 154 8.18 -29.97 1.99
C VAL A 154 7.11 -29.54 0.98
N PHE A 155 6.53 -28.35 1.14
CA PHE A 155 5.51 -27.83 0.23
C PHE A 155 6.06 -27.68 -1.20
N ARG A 156 7.24 -27.07 -1.35
CA ARG A 156 7.91 -26.93 -2.65
C ARG A 156 8.14 -28.28 -3.34
N ARG A 157 8.60 -29.31 -2.61
CA ARG A 157 8.75 -30.67 -3.16
C ARG A 157 7.40 -31.28 -3.58
N LEU A 158 6.35 -31.10 -2.78
CA LEU A 158 5.00 -31.58 -3.13
C LEU A 158 4.48 -30.94 -4.42
N VAL A 159 4.60 -29.61 -4.56
CA VAL A 159 4.15 -28.86 -5.75
C VAL A 159 4.94 -29.26 -7.00
N LEU A 160 6.27 -29.29 -6.92
CA LEU A 160 7.13 -29.67 -8.04
C LEU A 160 6.90 -31.13 -8.49
N ASN A 161 6.68 -32.05 -7.55
CA ASN A 161 6.44 -33.46 -7.82
C ASN A 161 4.96 -33.83 -8.01
N TYR A 162 4.05 -32.84 -8.10
CA TYR A 162 2.65 -33.08 -8.45
C TYR A 162 2.52 -33.64 -9.87
N HIS A 163 1.80 -34.74 -10.01
CA HIS A 163 1.49 -35.37 -11.29
C HIS A 163 0.02 -35.81 -11.30
N LEU A 164 -0.67 -35.57 -12.43
CA LEU A 164 -2.04 -36.01 -12.66
C LEU A 164 -2.04 -36.92 -13.89
N SER A 165 -2.80 -38.01 -13.86
CA SER A 165 -2.92 -38.88 -15.04
C SER A 165 -3.90 -38.30 -16.06
N GLU A 166 -3.60 -38.46 -17.35
CA GLU A 166 -4.43 -37.97 -18.47
C GLU A 166 -5.89 -38.43 -18.36
N ARG A 167 -6.10 -39.69 -17.94
CA ARG A 167 -7.44 -40.27 -17.70
C ARG A 167 -8.26 -39.56 -16.63
N VAL A 168 -7.63 -38.85 -15.69
CA VAL A 168 -8.34 -38.01 -14.71
C VAL A 168 -8.60 -36.63 -15.32
N LEU A 169 -7.63 -36.06 -16.03
CA LEU A 169 -7.75 -34.78 -16.72
C LEU A 169 -8.90 -34.77 -17.75
N GLU A 170 -9.10 -35.87 -18.49
CA GLU A 170 -10.21 -36.07 -19.43
C GLU A 170 -11.60 -36.10 -18.77
N ASN A 171 -11.68 -36.49 -17.49
CA ASN A 171 -12.94 -36.67 -16.75
C ASN A 171 -13.29 -35.47 -15.84
N CYS A 172 -12.45 -34.42 -15.78
CA CYS A 172 -12.67 -33.24 -14.94
C CYS A 172 -13.50 -32.16 -15.64
N TYR A 173 -14.53 -31.64 -14.96
CA TYR A 173 -15.46 -30.63 -15.51
C TYR A 173 -15.52 -29.37 -14.62
N GLY A 174 -15.68 -28.20 -15.26
CA GLY A 174 -16.07 -26.95 -14.56
C GLY A 174 -15.05 -26.40 -13.55
N LYS A 175 -15.25 -26.68 -12.25
CA LYS A 175 -14.37 -26.19 -11.17
C LYS A 175 -13.00 -26.87 -11.24
N ASP A 176 -13.00 -28.20 -11.33
CA ASP A 176 -11.81 -29.03 -11.20
C ASP A 176 -10.75 -28.67 -12.26
N LYS A 177 -11.17 -28.40 -13.50
CA LYS A 177 -10.29 -27.96 -14.59
C LYS A 177 -9.58 -26.64 -14.27
N ARG A 178 -10.21 -25.71 -13.53
CA ARG A 178 -9.58 -24.46 -13.08
C ARG A 178 -8.59 -24.69 -11.94
N ASN A 179 -8.94 -25.50 -10.95
CA ASN A 179 -8.01 -25.89 -9.88
C ASN A 179 -6.76 -26.57 -10.44
N ILE A 180 -6.93 -27.48 -11.41
CA ILE A 180 -5.83 -28.19 -12.09
C ILE A 180 -4.96 -27.23 -12.92
N ALA A 181 -5.57 -26.33 -13.71
CA ALA A 181 -4.82 -25.33 -14.48
C ALA A 181 -4.02 -24.39 -13.57
N PHE A 182 -4.62 -23.90 -12.48
CA PHE A 182 -3.90 -23.09 -11.49
C PHE A 182 -2.74 -23.87 -10.85
N MET A 183 -2.93 -25.15 -10.53
CA MET A 183 -1.87 -26.01 -9.99
C MET A 183 -0.74 -26.26 -11.00
N GLN A 184 -1.04 -26.30 -12.30
CA GLN A 184 -0.04 -26.38 -13.38
C GLN A 184 0.78 -25.09 -13.47
N GLU A 185 0.12 -23.92 -13.49
CA GLU A 185 0.82 -22.62 -13.52
C GLU A 185 1.65 -22.38 -12.24
N LEU A 186 1.13 -22.73 -11.06
CA LEU A 186 1.87 -22.67 -9.80
C LEU A 186 3.12 -23.57 -9.83
N ARG A 187 3.03 -24.75 -10.45
CA ARG A 187 4.16 -25.67 -10.63
C ARG A 187 5.21 -25.12 -11.60
N CYS A 188 4.80 -24.43 -12.66
CA CYS A 188 5.69 -23.72 -13.58
C CYS A 188 6.39 -22.53 -12.88
N LEU A 189 5.64 -21.72 -12.14
CA LEU A 189 6.17 -20.61 -11.33
C LEU A 189 7.20 -21.11 -10.31
N PHE A 190 6.91 -22.21 -9.60
CA PHE A 190 7.83 -22.83 -8.65
C PHE A 190 9.11 -23.35 -9.31
N ALA A 191 9.04 -23.83 -10.56
CA ALA A 191 10.23 -24.23 -11.30
C ALA A 191 11.13 -23.02 -11.64
N LEU A 192 10.54 -21.92 -12.09
CA LEU A 192 11.25 -20.67 -12.37
C LEU A 192 11.87 -20.06 -11.09
N MET A 193 11.13 -20.03 -9.97
CA MET A 193 11.65 -19.56 -8.68
C MET A 193 12.83 -20.40 -8.15
N VAL A 194 12.94 -21.68 -8.54
CA VAL A 194 14.14 -22.49 -8.26
C VAL A 194 15.30 -22.12 -9.19
N GLY A 195 15.07 -22.20 -10.52
CA GLY A 195 16.16 -22.28 -11.50
C GLY A 195 16.31 -21.12 -12.48
N SER A 196 15.49 -20.07 -12.42
CA SER A 196 15.63 -18.93 -13.33
C SER A 196 16.90 -18.12 -13.01
N THR A 197 17.57 -17.61 -14.06
CA THR A 197 18.67 -16.65 -13.97
C THR A 197 18.20 -15.20 -13.95
N ARG A 198 16.89 -14.94 -14.07
CA ARG A 198 16.29 -13.63 -13.81
C ARG A 198 16.16 -13.39 -12.30
N ARG A 199 16.42 -12.15 -11.87
CA ARG A 199 16.28 -11.67 -10.47
C ARG A 199 14.84 -11.78 -9.96
N PHE A 200 13.85 -11.69 -10.85
CA PHE A 200 12.43 -11.85 -10.54
C PHE A 200 11.69 -12.60 -11.65
N VAL A 201 10.54 -13.19 -11.30
CA VAL A 201 9.64 -13.89 -12.22
C VAL A 201 8.27 -13.20 -12.26
N ASP A 202 7.56 -13.35 -13.38
CA ASP A 202 6.24 -12.78 -13.57
C ASP A 202 5.14 -13.80 -13.21
N PRO A 203 4.27 -13.51 -12.23
CA PRO A 203 3.24 -14.45 -11.77
C PRO A 203 1.95 -14.41 -12.60
N SER A 204 1.87 -13.57 -13.65
CA SER A 204 0.61 -13.21 -14.32
C SER A 204 -0.30 -14.40 -14.62
N ALA A 205 0.19 -15.47 -15.25
CA ALA A 205 -0.63 -16.62 -15.64
C ALA A 205 -1.38 -17.28 -14.45
N ALA A 206 -0.72 -17.43 -13.30
CA ALA A 206 -1.36 -17.94 -12.08
C ALA A 206 -2.33 -16.93 -11.45
N VAL A 207 -1.99 -15.63 -11.51
CA VAL A 207 -2.81 -14.53 -10.98
C VAL A 207 -4.08 -14.30 -11.81
N GLU A 208 -4.04 -14.46 -13.13
CA GLU A 208 -5.23 -14.31 -13.99
C GLU A 208 -6.24 -15.44 -13.77
N LEU A 209 -5.76 -16.69 -13.62
CA LEU A 209 -6.60 -17.85 -13.25
C LEU A 209 -7.28 -17.68 -11.88
N LEU A 210 -6.60 -17.04 -10.93
CA LEU A 210 -7.21 -16.64 -9.65
C LEU A 210 -8.27 -15.56 -9.88
N ARG A 211 -7.89 -14.43 -10.48
CA ARG A 211 -8.75 -13.26 -10.70
C ARG A 211 -10.11 -13.64 -11.31
N ASP A 212 -10.12 -14.59 -12.24
CA ASP A 212 -11.33 -15.06 -12.92
C ASP A 212 -12.24 -15.96 -12.05
N ALA A 213 -11.74 -16.51 -10.94
CA ALA A 213 -12.55 -17.20 -9.94
C ALA A 213 -13.11 -16.26 -8.84
N PHE A 214 -12.54 -15.05 -8.66
CA PHE A 214 -13.00 -14.08 -7.65
C PHE A 214 -14.02 -13.04 -8.18
N ARG A 215 -14.31 -13.00 -9.49
CA ARG A 215 -15.19 -11.99 -10.15
C ARG A 215 -16.62 -11.84 -9.61
N THR A 216 -17.04 -12.62 -8.60
CA THR A 216 -18.37 -12.53 -7.97
C THR A 216 -18.41 -11.61 -6.74
N SER A 217 -17.31 -10.93 -6.39
CA SER A 217 -17.25 -9.91 -5.35
C SER A 217 -16.47 -8.69 -5.85
N GLU A 218 -17.02 -7.49 -5.66
CA GLU A 218 -16.35 -6.22 -6.01
C GLU A 218 -15.40 -5.73 -4.91
N ALA A 219 -15.26 -6.48 -3.81
CA ALA A 219 -14.31 -6.19 -2.74
C ALA A 219 -12.86 -6.49 -3.15
N GLN A 220 -11.93 -5.66 -2.68
CA GLN A 220 -10.50 -5.97 -2.74
C GLN A 220 -10.22 -7.18 -1.83
N GLN A 221 -9.45 -8.14 -2.34
CA GLN A 221 -9.25 -9.45 -1.69
C GLN A 221 -8.25 -9.35 -0.52
N ASP A 222 -8.61 -9.93 0.62
CA ASP A 222 -7.76 -10.01 1.80
C ASP A 222 -6.85 -11.26 1.76
N VAL A 223 -5.71 -11.19 2.44
CA VAL A 223 -4.70 -12.25 2.48
C VAL A 223 -5.26 -13.56 3.02
N SER A 224 -6.14 -13.54 4.03
CA SER A 224 -6.75 -14.78 4.55
C SER A 224 -7.74 -15.40 3.57
N GLU A 225 -8.54 -14.62 2.84
CA GLU A 225 -9.47 -15.15 1.83
C GLU A 225 -8.72 -15.82 0.68
N PHE A 226 -7.65 -15.19 0.19
CA PHE A 226 -6.76 -15.83 -0.79
C PHE A 226 -6.10 -17.09 -0.22
N SER A 227 -5.48 -17.00 0.96
CA SER A 227 -4.72 -18.11 1.54
C SER A 227 -5.60 -19.32 1.85
N HIS A 228 -6.85 -19.13 2.28
CA HIS A 228 -7.81 -20.21 2.44
C HIS A 228 -8.20 -20.83 1.09
N LYS A 229 -8.61 -20.03 0.10
CA LYS A 229 -8.97 -20.55 -1.23
C LYS A 229 -7.80 -21.25 -1.94
N LEU A 230 -6.58 -20.75 -1.76
CA LEU A 230 -5.36 -21.39 -2.25
C LEU A 230 -5.19 -22.79 -1.64
N LEU A 231 -5.28 -22.91 -0.31
CA LEU A 231 -5.17 -24.19 0.38
C LEU A 231 -6.31 -25.15 0.01
N ASP A 232 -7.55 -24.67 -0.13
CA ASP A 232 -8.69 -25.47 -0.58
C ASP A 232 -8.48 -26.03 -2.00
N TRP A 233 -8.01 -25.20 -2.94
CA TRP A 233 -7.75 -25.64 -4.32
C TRP A 233 -6.60 -26.65 -4.39
N LEU A 234 -5.61 -26.51 -3.51
CA LEU A 234 -4.52 -27.47 -3.36
C LEU A 234 -4.99 -28.76 -2.69
N GLU A 235 -5.87 -28.71 -1.67
CA GLU A 235 -6.49 -29.93 -1.13
C GLU A 235 -7.24 -30.68 -2.24
N ASP A 236 -8.13 -30.00 -2.96
CA ASP A 236 -8.89 -30.56 -4.09
C ASP A 236 -7.95 -31.20 -5.14
N ALA A 237 -6.91 -30.47 -5.59
CA ALA A 237 -6.00 -30.95 -6.63
C ALA A 237 -5.17 -32.17 -6.19
N PHE A 238 -4.66 -32.18 -4.95
CA PHE A 238 -3.96 -33.34 -4.41
C PHE A 238 -4.90 -34.51 -4.10
N GLN A 239 -6.16 -34.26 -3.73
CA GLN A 239 -7.17 -35.30 -3.54
C GLN A 239 -7.49 -36.01 -4.86
N LEU A 240 -7.67 -35.25 -5.95
CA LEU A 240 -7.89 -35.79 -7.30
C LEU A 240 -6.72 -36.66 -7.77
N SER A 241 -5.47 -36.24 -7.49
CA SER A 241 -4.28 -37.04 -7.84
C SER A 241 -4.18 -38.38 -7.09
N ALA A 242 -4.83 -38.50 -5.93
CA ALA A 242 -4.82 -39.71 -5.11
C ALA A 242 -5.90 -40.75 -5.50
N ASN A 243 -6.79 -40.43 -6.45
CA ASN A 243 -7.94 -41.28 -6.86
C ASN A 243 -8.89 -41.71 -5.71
N GLY A 244 -8.82 -41.06 -4.54
CA GLY A 244 -9.49 -41.49 -3.32
C GLY A 244 -10.71 -40.64 -2.94
N ASN A 245 -11.90 -41.22 -2.99
CA ASN A 245 -13.17 -40.57 -2.61
C ASN A 245 -13.58 -40.80 -1.15
N ASN A 246 -12.82 -41.55 -0.35
CA ASN A 246 -13.23 -41.91 1.02
C ASN A 246 -12.70 -40.91 2.07
N ALA A 247 -13.39 -40.87 3.22
CA ALA A 247 -13.00 -40.03 4.36
C ALA A 247 -11.70 -40.48 5.08
N GLU A 248 -11.12 -41.62 4.69
CA GLU A 248 -9.77 -42.04 5.10
C GLU A 248 -8.71 -41.56 4.11
N ASP A 249 -9.02 -41.54 2.81
CA ASP A 249 -8.14 -41.03 1.75
C ASP A 249 -7.85 -39.54 1.95
N LYS A 250 -8.86 -38.74 2.35
CA LYS A 250 -8.69 -37.33 2.76
C LYS A 250 -7.70 -37.12 3.92
N LYS A 251 -7.51 -38.12 4.79
CA LYS A 251 -6.51 -38.06 5.88
C LYS A 251 -5.10 -38.45 5.40
N GLN A 252 -4.98 -39.03 4.22
CA GLN A 252 -3.71 -39.35 3.55
C GLN A 252 -3.24 -38.21 2.62
N ASN A 253 -4.10 -37.23 2.31
CA ASN A 253 -3.76 -36.05 1.52
C ASN A 253 -2.60 -35.26 2.16
N PRO A 254 -1.50 -35.02 1.42
CA PRO A 254 -0.28 -34.43 2.00
C PRO A 254 -0.48 -32.96 2.42
N MET A 255 -1.39 -32.21 1.80
CA MET A 255 -1.69 -30.82 2.20
C MET A 255 -2.46 -30.79 3.53
N VAL A 256 -3.45 -31.68 3.69
CA VAL A 256 -4.18 -31.87 4.95
C VAL A 256 -3.23 -32.30 6.07
N GLN A 257 -2.25 -33.17 5.78
CA GLN A 257 -1.25 -33.58 6.76
C GLN A 257 -0.28 -32.46 7.15
N LEU A 258 0.03 -31.52 6.25
CA LEU A 258 1.02 -30.46 6.44
C LEU A 258 0.47 -29.23 7.17
N PHE A 259 -0.76 -28.80 6.85
CA PHE A 259 -1.36 -27.55 7.36
C PHE A 259 -2.53 -27.73 8.32
N TYR A 260 -3.18 -28.91 8.41
CA TYR A 260 -4.40 -29.07 9.20
C TYR A 260 -4.22 -29.86 10.51
N GLY A 261 -4.70 -29.26 11.58
CA GLY A 261 -4.78 -29.80 12.93
C GLY A 261 -6.22 -30.10 13.37
N THR A 262 -6.37 -30.52 14.63
CA THR A 262 -7.67 -30.63 15.31
C THR A 262 -7.59 -30.10 16.74
N PHE A 263 -8.66 -29.44 17.19
CA PHE A 263 -8.84 -29.03 18.59
C PHE A 263 -10.09 -29.66 19.20
N VAL A 264 -10.14 -29.73 20.52
CA VAL A 264 -11.31 -30.13 21.31
C VAL A 264 -11.95 -28.87 21.87
N THR A 265 -13.25 -28.67 21.61
CA THR A 265 -14.09 -27.78 22.42
C THR A 265 -14.60 -28.61 23.61
N GLU A 266 -14.32 -28.21 24.85
CA GLU A 266 -15.01 -28.70 26.04
C GLU A 266 -16.03 -27.65 26.54
N ARG A 267 -17.27 -28.07 26.79
CA ARG A 267 -18.30 -27.28 27.49
C ARG A 267 -18.81 -28.05 28.70
N ARG A 268 -19.00 -27.39 29.83
CA ARG A 268 -19.55 -28.02 31.06
C ARG A 268 -21.00 -27.60 31.28
N HIS A 269 -21.94 -28.49 30.97
CA HIS A 269 -23.38 -28.27 31.16
C HIS A 269 -23.93 -29.25 32.21
N GLU A 270 -24.56 -28.75 33.27
CA GLU A 270 -25.21 -29.58 34.32
C GLU A 270 -24.32 -30.72 34.87
N GLY A 271 -23.02 -30.47 35.03
CA GLY A 271 -22.04 -31.46 35.51
C GLY A 271 -21.61 -32.53 34.48
N LYS A 272 -22.07 -32.44 33.23
CA LYS A 272 -21.58 -33.24 32.10
C LYS A 272 -20.64 -32.40 31.24
N THR A 273 -19.45 -32.91 30.96
CA THR A 273 -18.56 -32.33 29.95
C THR A 273 -18.97 -32.85 28.57
N LEU A 274 -19.30 -31.93 27.67
CA LEU A 274 -19.51 -32.20 26.25
C LEU A 274 -18.23 -31.82 25.50
N CYS A 275 -17.65 -32.79 24.78
CA CYS A 275 -16.44 -32.61 24.00
C CYS A 275 -16.79 -32.67 22.50
N ASN A 276 -16.59 -31.57 21.76
CA ASN A 276 -16.64 -31.57 20.29
C ASN A 276 -15.21 -31.59 19.73
N ILE A 277 -14.99 -32.17 18.55
CA ILE A 277 -13.69 -32.16 17.87
C ILE A 277 -13.83 -31.44 16.54
N GLU A 278 -13.06 -30.38 16.37
CA GLU A 278 -13.11 -29.47 15.23
C GLU A 278 -11.75 -29.49 14.50
N GLN A 279 -11.76 -29.47 13.17
CA GLN A 279 -10.56 -29.37 12.33
C GLN A 279 -10.25 -27.89 12.07
N PHE A 280 -8.97 -27.54 12.01
CA PHE A 280 -8.52 -26.19 11.66
C PHE A 280 -7.32 -26.26 10.71
N GLY A 281 -7.19 -25.26 9.83
CA GLY A 281 -5.97 -25.00 9.06
C GLY A 281 -5.23 -23.84 9.70
N GLN A 282 -5.59 -22.62 9.30
CA GLN A 282 -5.21 -21.41 10.02
C GLN A 282 -6.02 -21.29 11.32
N TYR A 283 -5.41 -20.72 12.37
CA TYR A 283 -6.08 -20.47 13.64
C TYR A 283 -6.18 -18.95 13.90
N PRO A 284 -7.38 -18.34 13.83
CA PRO A 284 -7.55 -16.91 13.99
C PRO A 284 -7.43 -16.47 15.46
N LEU A 285 -6.74 -15.36 15.67
CA LEU A 285 -6.49 -14.72 16.96
C LEU A 285 -6.89 -13.24 16.88
N GLN A 286 -7.70 -12.80 17.84
CA GLN A 286 -8.01 -11.37 18.02
C GLN A 286 -6.85 -10.69 18.75
N VAL A 287 -6.37 -9.56 18.22
CA VAL A 287 -5.20 -8.84 18.76
C VAL A 287 -5.57 -7.83 19.86
N ASN A 288 -6.83 -7.42 19.96
CA ASN A 288 -7.27 -6.45 20.96
C ASN A 288 -7.09 -6.95 22.40
N GLY A 289 -6.82 -6.04 23.34
CA GLY A 289 -6.58 -6.33 24.75
C GLY A 289 -5.20 -6.89 25.07
N PHE A 290 -4.69 -7.86 24.29
CA PHE A 290 -3.48 -8.63 24.59
C PHE A 290 -2.18 -7.93 24.23
N ASN A 291 -1.05 -8.32 24.85
CA ASN A 291 0.27 -7.69 24.61
C ASN A 291 1.24 -8.63 23.87
N ASN A 292 1.02 -9.94 23.96
CA ASN A 292 1.85 -10.95 23.32
C ASN A 292 1.03 -12.15 22.81
N LEU A 293 1.63 -12.95 21.92
CA LEU A 293 1.00 -14.12 21.29
C LEU A 293 0.49 -15.16 22.32
N ASP A 294 1.19 -15.32 23.44
CA ASP A 294 0.80 -16.28 24.47
C ASP A 294 -0.50 -15.85 25.19
N GLU A 295 -0.68 -14.55 25.41
CA GLU A 295 -1.92 -13.95 25.92
C GLU A 295 -3.07 -14.05 24.90
N CYS A 296 -2.82 -13.78 23.61
CA CYS A 296 -3.80 -14.01 22.54
C CYS A 296 -4.27 -15.47 22.48
N LEU A 297 -3.34 -16.42 22.55
CA LEU A 297 -3.64 -17.86 22.54
C LEU A 297 -4.44 -18.26 23.78
N GLU A 298 -4.04 -17.80 24.96
CA GLU A 298 -4.74 -18.07 26.22
C GLU A 298 -6.18 -17.52 26.20
N GLY A 299 -6.37 -16.30 25.68
CA GLY A 299 -7.70 -15.70 25.46
C GLY A 299 -8.55 -16.51 24.48
N ALA A 300 -7.98 -16.90 23.34
CA ALA A 300 -8.65 -17.72 22.32
C ALA A 300 -8.89 -19.19 22.76
N MET A 301 -8.23 -19.66 23.82
CA MET A 301 -8.49 -20.96 24.47
C MET A 301 -9.62 -20.89 25.50
N VAL A 302 -9.81 -19.75 26.17
CA VAL A 302 -10.77 -19.58 27.28
C VAL A 302 -11.88 -18.61 26.85
N GLU A 303 -12.78 -19.11 26.02
CA GLU A 303 -13.93 -18.40 25.46
C GLU A 303 -14.98 -18.16 26.56
N ARG A 304 -14.79 -17.06 27.31
CA ARG A 304 -15.84 -16.49 28.16
C ARG A 304 -16.90 -15.89 27.26
N GLU A 305 -18.14 -16.34 27.38
CA GLU A 305 -19.28 -15.69 26.73
C GLU A 305 -19.36 -14.23 27.22
N ILE A 306 -19.62 -13.31 26.29
CA ILE A 306 -19.76 -11.88 26.59
C ILE A 306 -20.87 -11.71 27.63
N GLU A 307 -20.60 -10.98 28.71
CA GLU A 307 -21.54 -10.78 29.81
C GLU A 307 -22.80 -10.04 29.31
N SER A 308 -23.84 -10.81 28.96
CA SER A 308 -25.16 -10.23 28.71
C SER A 308 -25.65 -9.64 30.04
N LEU A 309 -25.87 -8.32 30.06
CA LEU A 309 -26.10 -7.49 31.27
C LEU A 309 -27.40 -7.80 32.08
N HIS A 310 -28.00 -8.99 31.89
CA HIS A 310 -29.33 -9.33 32.39
C HIS A 310 -29.45 -10.82 32.84
N SER A 311 -28.56 -11.29 33.72
CA SER A 311 -28.93 -12.35 34.70
C SER A 311 -27.93 -12.49 35.84
N ASP A 312 -28.32 -12.04 37.03
CA ASP A 312 -27.74 -12.55 38.27
C ASP A 312 -28.09 -14.05 38.44
N HIS A 313 -27.17 -14.80 39.04
CA HIS A 313 -27.31 -16.20 39.46
C HIS A 313 -27.26 -17.30 38.38
N SER A 314 -26.08 -17.56 37.81
CA SER A 314 -25.57 -18.95 37.69
C SER A 314 -24.05 -18.98 37.50
N VAL A 315 -23.43 -20.15 37.70
CA VAL A 315 -22.02 -20.36 37.31
C VAL A 315 -21.97 -20.47 35.79
N THR A 316 -21.35 -19.50 35.12
CA THR A 316 -21.27 -19.45 33.66
C THR A 316 -20.58 -20.70 33.09
N PRO A 317 -21.19 -21.41 32.12
CA PRO A 317 -20.68 -22.67 31.59
C PRO A 317 -19.54 -22.43 30.58
N GLY A 318 -18.39 -21.97 31.07
CA GLY A 318 -17.24 -21.59 30.25
C GLY A 318 -16.88 -22.62 29.17
N ARG A 319 -16.69 -22.14 27.94
CA ARG A 319 -16.24 -22.93 26.80
C ARG A 319 -14.72 -22.87 26.73
N GLU A 320 -14.08 -24.02 26.87
CA GLU A 320 -12.63 -24.12 26.70
C GLU A 320 -12.29 -24.82 25.38
N ARG A 321 -11.22 -24.38 24.73
CA ARG A 321 -10.67 -24.97 23.51
C ARG A 321 -9.26 -25.49 23.82
N TRP A 322 -8.91 -26.67 23.31
CA TRP A 322 -7.64 -27.35 23.59
C TRP A 322 -7.10 -28.07 22.34
N PHE A 323 -5.84 -27.85 21.95
CA PHE A 323 -5.30 -28.51 20.75
C PHE A 323 -5.11 -30.02 20.97
N LYS A 324 -5.61 -30.84 20.04
CA LYS A 324 -5.52 -32.31 20.10
C LYS A 324 -4.42 -32.87 19.18
N LYS A 325 -4.35 -32.32 17.96
CA LYS A 325 -3.28 -32.55 16.98
C LYS A 325 -2.93 -31.19 16.38
N LEU A 326 -1.68 -30.78 16.49
CA LEU A 326 -1.18 -29.61 15.76
C LEU A 326 -0.73 -30.03 14.35
N PRO A 327 -0.81 -29.14 13.35
CA PRO A 327 -0.19 -29.35 12.05
C PRO A 327 1.34 -29.18 12.13
N PRO A 328 2.12 -29.84 11.26
CA PRO A 328 3.57 -29.60 11.12
C PRO A 328 3.91 -28.15 10.74
N VAL A 329 3.06 -27.48 9.96
CA VAL A 329 3.11 -26.03 9.71
C VAL A 329 1.88 -25.39 10.36
N LEU A 330 2.09 -24.56 11.37
CA LEU A 330 1.06 -23.93 12.19
C LEU A 330 0.95 -22.44 11.83
N THR A 331 -0.22 -22.04 11.32
CA THR A 331 -0.48 -20.66 10.86
C THR A 331 -1.46 -19.96 11.79
N PHE A 332 -1.09 -18.76 12.25
CA PHE A 332 -1.94 -17.87 13.04
C PHE A 332 -2.34 -16.65 12.22
N GLU A 333 -3.63 -16.38 12.12
CA GLU A 333 -4.20 -15.18 11.51
C GLU A 333 -4.42 -14.14 12.62
N LEU A 334 -3.79 -12.97 12.50
CA LEU A 334 -3.82 -11.90 13.50
C LEU A 334 -4.87 -10.85 13.12
N SER A 335 -6.11 -11.07 13.57
CA SER A 335 -7.18 -10.11 13.33
C SER A 335 -6.95 -8.83 14.13
N ARG A 336 -6.54 -7.78 13.39
CA ARG A 336 -6.33 -6.41 13.86
C ARG A 336 -7.44 -5.45 13.43
N PHE A 337 -8.46 -5.89 12.70
CA PHE A 337 -9.54 -5.02 12.26
C PHE A 337 -10.75 -5.17 13.19
N GLU A 338 -11.16 -4.06 13.82
CA GLU A 338 -12.39 -3.99 14.61
C GLU A 338 -13.28 -2.86 14.12
N PHE A 339 -14.60 -3.00 14.28
CA PHE A 339 -15.55 -1.99 13.84
C PHE A 339 -15.64 -0.84 14.86
N ASN A 340 -15.04 0.30 14.53
CA ASN A 340 -15.16 1.50 15.37
C ASN A 340 -16.58 2.06 15.23
N THR A 341 -17.39 1.89 16.28
CA THR A 341 -18.79 2.32 16.33
C THR A 341 -18.98 3.84 16.35
N GLN A 342 -17.93 4.61 16.67
CA GLN A 342 -17.96 6.08 16.63
C GLN A 342 -17.65 6.60 15.22
N LEU A 343 -16.76 5.93 14.48
CA LEU A 343 -16.37 6.29 13.11
C LEU A 343 -17.19 5.57 12.02
N GLY A 344 -18.04 4.61 12.39
CA GLY A 344 -18.91 3.87 11.48
C GLY A 344 -18.18 2.96 10.49
N ARG A 345 -16.91 2.61 10.74
CA ARG A 345 -16.03 1.89 9.80
C ARG A 345 -15.09 0.92 10.53
N PRO A 346 -14.60 -0.15 9.86
CA PRO A 346 -13.51 -0.96 10.39
C PRO A 346 -12.22 -0.13 10.49
N GLU A 347 -11.51 -0.29 11.61
CA GLU A 347 -10.26 0.41 11.92
C GLU A 347 -9.18 -0.60 12.33
N LYS A 348 -7.92 -0.25 12.03
CA LYS A 348 -6.75 -1.11 12.28
C LYS A 348 -6.21 -0.88 13.69
N ILE A 349 -6.06 -1.94 14.47
CA ILE A 349 -5.46 -1.92 15.80
C ILE A 349 -3.94 -1.84 15.65
N HIS A 350 -3.41 -0.61 15.80
CA HIS A 350 -1.98 -0.32 15.84
C HIS A 350 -1.32 -0.69 17.17
N LYS A 351 -2.00 -1.35 18.11
CA LYS A 351 -1.39 -1.81 19.37
C LYS A 351 -0.21 -2.77 19.08
N LYS A 352 0.89 -2.60 19.80
CA LYS A 352 2.03 -3.54 19.81
C LYS A 352 1.57 -4.92 20.26
N LEU A 353 1.88 -5.95 19.48
CA LEU A 353 1.72 -7.36 19.83
C LEU A 353 3.05 -8.09 19.61
N GLU A 354 3.65 -8.59 20.68
CA GLU A 354 4.92 -9.31 20.65
C GLU A 354 4.71 -10.81 20.37
N PHE A 355 5.60 -11.43 19.58
CA PHE A 355 5.54 -12.86 19.27
C PHE A 355 6.94 -13.48 19.19
N PRO A 356 7.18 -14.65 19.82
CA PRO A 356 8.53 -15.19 19.94
C PRO A 356 8.99 -15.92 18.67
N GLN A 357 10.31 -15.96 18.44
CA GLN A 357 10.93 -16.79 17.40
C GLN A 357 10.67 -18.29 17.61
N ILE A 358 10.46 -18.75 18.85
CA ILE A 358 10.07 -20.12 19.19
C ILE A 358 8.91 -20.08 20.19
N VAL A 359 7.78 -20.70 19.85
CA VAL A 359 6.63 -20.87 20.74
C VAL A 359 6.54 -22.32 21.23
N TYR A 360 6.34 -22.50 22.54
CA TYR A 360 6.13 -23.82 23.13
C TYR A 360 4.63 -24.09 23.29
N MET A 361 4.11 -25.03 22.50
CA MET A 361 2.67 -25.28 22.38
C MET A 361 2.11 -26.22 23.47
N ASP A 362 2.96 -26.81 24.32
CA ASP A 362 2.56 -27.78 25.34
C ASP A 362 1.46 -27.31 26.28
N ARG A 363 1.49 -26.04 26.71
CA ARG A 363 0.48 -25.49 27.62
C ARG A 363 -0.92 -25.47 27.01
N TYR A 364 -1.02 -25.47 25.68
CA TYR A 364 -2.27 -25.42 24.91
C TYR A 364 -2.75 -26.81 24.42
N LEU A 365 -1.98 -27.88 24.69
CA LEU A 365 -2.31 -29.24 24.26
C LEU A 365 -3.20 -29.98 25.26
N HIS A 366 -4.25 -30.65 24.77
CA HIS A 366 -5.24 -31.39 25.56
C HIS A 366 -4.61 -32.46 26.48
N LYS A 367 -3.48 -33.07 26.08
CA LYS A 367 -2.69 -34.00 26.92
C LYS A 367 -2.24 -33.41 28.26
N ASN A 368 -2.05 -32.09 28.33
CA ASN A 368 -1.47 -31.38 29.47
C ASN A 368 -2.52 -30.60 30.30
N ILE A 369 -3.81 -30.71 29.95
CA ILE A 369 -4.94 -29.94 30.53
C ILE A 369 -4.89 -29.80 32.06
N LYS A 370 -4.51 -30.85 32.80
CA LYS A 370 -4.38 -30.83 34.26
C LYS A 370 -3.25 -29.91 34.75
N GLU A 371 -2.05 -30.07 34.19
CA GLU A 371 -0.88 -29.25 34.53
C GLU A 371 -1.14 -27.79 34.15
N THR A 372 -1.73 -27.53 32.97
CA THR A 372 -2.13 -26.18 32.57
C THR A 372 -3.17 -25.58 33.52
N HIS A 373 -4.20 -26.31 33.97
CA HIS A 373 -5.16 -25.79 34.95
C HIS A 373 -4.50 -25.46 36.30
N GLU A 374 -3.59 -26.32 36.79
CA GLU A 374 -2.85 -26.08 38.03
C GLU A 374 -1.98 -24.81 37.91
N ARG A 375 -1.22 -24.68 36.80
CA ARG A 375 -0.41 -23.49 36.50
C ARG A 375 -1.25 -22.23 36.31
N ARG A 376 -2.40 -22.29 35.61
CA ARG A 376 -3.38 -21.19 35.51
C ARG A 376 -3.85 -20.74 36.90
N GLY A 377 -4.10 -21.68 37.81
CA GLY A 377 -4.49 -21.41 39.19
C GLY A 377 -3.39 -20.78 40.04
N GLU A 378 -2.11 -21.08 39.77
CA GLU A 378 -0.96 -20.42 40.39
C GLU A 378 -0.73 -19.03 39.80
N VAL A 379 -0.70 -18.90 38.47
CA VAL A 379 -0.58 -17.64 37.72
C VAL A 379 -1.64 -16.64 38.15
N LYS A 380 -2.90 -17.07 38.35
CA LYS A 380 -3.94 -16.17 38.87
C LYS A 380 -3.58 -15.63 40.26
N LYS A 381 -3.21 -16.50 41.21
CA LYS A 381 -2.83 -16.07 42.57
C LYS A 381 -1.66 -15.10 42.56
N LEU A 382 -0.67 -15.31 41.68
CA LEU A 382 0.48 -14.42 41.52
C LEU A 382 0.07 -13.08 40.92
N LYS A 383 -0.78 -13.05 39.88
CA LYS A 383 -1.34 -11.79 39.33
C LYS A 383 -2.19 -11.03 40.35
N ASP A 384 -3.04 -11.74 41.12
CA ASP A 384 -3.87 -11.15 42.19
C ASP A 384 -2.98 -10.52 43.30
N GLN A 385 -1.87 -11.19 43.69
CA GLN A 385 -0.89 -10.66 44.65
C GLN A 385 -0.09 -9.48 44.10
N LEU A 386 0.37 -9.56 42.85
CA LEU A 386 1.15 -8.53 42.18
C LEU A 386 0.33 -7.25 42.02
N ALA A 387 -0.94 -7.34 41.64
CA ALA A 387 -1.86 -6.20 41.60
C ALA A 387 -2.04 -5.54 42.98
N ALA A 388 -2.15 -6.33 44.05
CA ALA A 388 -2.25 -5.80 45.42
C ALA A 388 -0.95 -5.12 45.90
N LEU A 389 0.23 -5.56 45.46
CA LEU A 389 1.49 -4.86 45.75
C LEU A 389 1.67 -3.60 44.90
N GLN A 390 1.30 -3.65 43.62
CA GLN A 390 1.28 -2.47 42.74
C GLN A 390 0.36 -1.38 43.29
N GLN A 391 -0.86 -1.73 43.72
CA GLN A 391 -1.78 -0.78 44.35
C GLN A 391 -1.19 -0.14 45.62
N LYS A 392 -0.47 -0.90 46.44
CA LYS A 392 0.24 -0.35 47.62
C LYS A 392 1.35 0.61 47.20
N LEU A 393 2.21 0.22 46.27
CA LEU A 393 3.30 1.08 45.77
C LEU A 393 2.75 2.39 45.18
N GLU A 394 1.60 2.32 44.50
CA GLU A 394 0.91 3.47 43.94
C GLU A 394 0.41 4.44 45.02
N CYS A 395 -0.01 3.96 46.20
CA CYS A 395 -0.33 4.82 47.34
C CYS A 395 0.88 5.60 47.90
N TYR A 396 2.12 5.12 47.71
CA TYR A 396 3.33 5.87 48.08
C TYR A 396 3.81 6.82 46.98
N LYS A 397 3.62 6.47 45.70
CA LYS A 397 3.94 7.32 44.53
C LYS A 397 2.97 8.48 44.36
N ASN A 398 1.68 8.20 44.49
CA ASN A 398 0.58 9.13 44.27
C ASN A 398 -0.15 9.34 45.60
N TYR A 399 0.58 9.90 46.57
CA TYR A 399 0.08 10.23 47.90
C TYR A 399 -0.59 11.62 47.89
N GLY A 400 -1.70 11.74 48.61
CA GLY A 400 -2.44 13.00 48.76
C GLY A 400 -3.96 12.81 48.64
N SER A 401 -4.70 13.65 49.36
CA SER A 401 -6.18 13.69 49.33
C SER A 401 -6.75 14.71 48.34
N GLY A 402 -5.88 15.47 47.65
CA GLY A 402 -6.26 16.47 46.65
C GLY A 402 -6.33 15.90 45.22
N PRO A 403 -6.66 16.75 44.22
CA PRO A 403 -6.62 16.38 42.82
C PRO A 403 -5.16 16.20 42.34
N THR A 404 -4.24 17.03 42.82
CA THR A 404 -2.79 16.82 42.67
C THR A 404 -2.28 15.88 43.75
N LYS A 405 -1.34 15.01 43.35
CA LYS A 405 -0.72 13.97 44.18
C LYS A 405 0.77 13.93 43.89
N TYR A 406 1.55 13.55 44.91
CA TYR A 406 3.01 13.57 44.84
C TYR A 406 3.60 12.34 45.54
N PRO A 407 4.87 11.99 45.27
CA PRO A 407 5.54 10.91 46.00
C PRO A 407 5.75 11.30 47.47
N LEU A 408 5.42 10.37 48.38
CA LEU A 408 5.50 10.62 49.82
C LEU A 408 6.95 10.89 50.28
N ALA A 409 7.94 10.22 49.67
CA ALA A 409 9.36 10.46 49.96
C ALA A 409 9.80 11.89 49.60
N ASP A 410 9.32 12.41 48.47
CA ASP A 410 9.67 13.75 47.97
C ASP A 410 8.97 14.83 48.80
N MET A 411 7.70 14.64 49.17
CA MET A 411 7.01 15.53 50.12
C MET A 411 7.70 15.56 51.49
N LEU A 412 8.14 14.40 52.02
CA LEU A 412 8.90 14.35 53.26
C LEU A 412 10.26 15.07 53.13
N GLN A 413 10.88 15.06 51.95
CA GLN A 413 12.09 15.83 51.68
C GLN A 413 11.82 17.33 51.59
N PHE A 414 10.82 17.79 50.82
CA PHE A 414 10.52 19.21 50.69
C PHE A 414 10.07 19.84 52.02
N VAL A 415 9.31 19.11 52.84
CA VAL A 415 8.95 19.55 54.20
C VAL A 415 10.17 19.59 55.13
N LEU A 416 11.10 18.64 55.00
CA LEU A 416 12.37 18.66 55.74
C LEU A 416 13.27 19.83 55.30
N GLU A 417 13.39 20.08 54.00
CA GLU A 417 14.12 21.22 53.45
C GLU A 417 13.56 22.53 53.99
N PHE A 418 12.26 22.78 53.79
CA PHE A 418 11.53 23.93 54.35
C PHE A 418 11.80 24.11 55.86
N ALA A 419 11.67 23.05 56.66
CA ALA A 419 11.90 23.11 58.10
C ALA A 419 13.36 23.46 58.46
N THR A 420 14.33 23.11 57.61
CA THR A 420 15.75 23.47 57.80
C THR A 420 16.17 24.79 57.15
N THR A 421 15.33 25.41 56.32
CA THR A 421 15.56 26.76 55.78
C THR A 421 15.62 27.76 56.94
N LYS A 422 16.65 28.61 56.95
CA LYS A 422 16.81 29.61 58.02
C LYS A 422 15.71 30.69 57.90
N PRO A 423 15.08 31.10 59.02
CA PRO A 423 14.12 32.21 59.01
C PRO A 423 14.82 33.48 58.52
N THR A 424 14.40 34.01 57.36
CA THR A 424 14.90 35.29 56.84
C THR A 424 13.98 36.40 57.35
N SER A 425 14.51 37.30 58.17
CA SER A 425 13.72 38.31 58.89
C SER A 425 13.36 39.53 58.03
N VAL A 426 12.63 39.31 56.92
CA VAL A 426 12.12 40.37 56.04
C VAL A 426 10.66 40.06 55.68
N SER A 427 9.72 40.84 56.23
CA SER A 427 8.32 40.83 55.79
C SER A 427 8.18 41.61 54.48
N PRO A 428 7.36 41.17 53.51
CA PRO A 428 7.18 41.87 52.24
C PRO A 428 6.28 43.10 52.40
N ALA A 429 6.86 44.22 52.85
CA ALA A 429 6.14 45.48 53.05
C ALA A 429 7.04 46.73 52.97
N GLU A 430 7.51 47.08 51.77
CA GLU A 430 7.67 48.49 51.35
C GLU A 430 7.74 48.60 49.81
N ASP A 431 7.23 49.70 49.27
CA ASP A 431 7.04 49.97 47.83
C ASP A 431 7.55 51.40 47.53
N LEU A 432 7.52 51.81 46.24
CA LEU A 432 7.75 53.14 45.64
C LEU A 432 9.02 53.32 44.79
N ARG A 433 8.88 54.22 43.80
CA ARG A 433 9.59 54.28 42.50
C ARG A 433 10.52 55.54 42.38
N PRO A 434 10.90 56.06 41.17
CA PRO A 434 12.07 55.65 40.37
C PRO A 434 12.98 56.83 39.90
N ALA A 435 14.16 56.56 39.30
CA ALA A 435 14.93 57.56 38.52
C ALA A 435 15.94 56.96 37.51
N SER A 436 16.32 57.74 36.48
CA SER A 436 17.30 57.46 35.39
C SER A 436 17.70 58.80 34.70
N PRO A 437 18.55 58.91 33.63
CA PRO A 437 19.57 58.03 33.00
C PRO A 437 20.92 58.79 32.65
N THR A 438 21.63 58.41 31.56
CA THR A 438 22.69 59.14 30.75
C THR A 438 24.15 59.26 31.25
N ALA A 439 25.24 59.30 30.43
CA ALA A 439 25.46 59.18 28.95
C ALA A 439 26.95 58.90 28.52
N ALA A 440 27.15 58.33 27.29
CA ALA A 440 28.27 58.45 26.29
C ALA A 440 29.76 58.12 26.67
N SER A 441 30.72 57.75 25.78
CA SER A 441 30.92 57.92 24.31
C SER A 441 31.72 56.76 23.58
N HIS A 442 32.33 56.97 22.38
CA HIS A 442 32.55 56.03 21.21
C HIS A 442 33.84 56.37 20.35
N PRO A 443 34.18 55.87 19.09
CA PRO A 443 34.13 54.56 18.33
C PRO A 443 35.29 54.24 17.25
N LEU A 444 35.18 53.14 16.43
CA LEU A 444 35.82 52.78 15.07
C LEU A 444 37.32 52.30 14.96
N ASP A 445 37.93 51.64 13.91
CA ASP A 445 37.58 50.83 12.66
C ASP A 445 38.82 50.03 12.03
N ASP A 446 38.71 49.36 10.84
CA ASP A 446 39.69 48.45 10.10
C ASP A 446 39.65 48.68 8.51
N PRO A 447 39.98 47.83 7.44
CA PRO A 447 40.67 46.51 7.21
C PRO A 447 41.54 46.25 5.89
N SER A 448 42.09 45.01 5.70
CA SER A 448 42.21 44.16 4.43
C SER A 448 43.49 43.97 3.51
N SER A 449 43.62 42.74 2.91
CA SER A 449 44.30 42.27 1.63
C SER A 449 45.72 41.57 1.60
N LYS A 450 46.16 40.97 0.45
CA LYS A 450 47.24 39.92 0.26
C LYS A 450 48.08 40.02 -1.06
N GLU A 451 49.32 39.44 -1.13
CA GLU A 451 49.84 38.48 -2.19
C GLU A 451 51.35 38.03 -2.02
N ASN A 452 51.95 37.26 -2.97
CA ASN A 452 53.10 36.31 -2.79
C ASN A 452 54.45 36.63 -3.51
N SER A 453 55.61 36.12 -3.02
CA SER A 453 56.66 35.30 -3.75
C SER A 453 58.09 35.33 -3.11
N GLU A 454 58.89 34.26 -3.31
CA GLU A 454 60.25 33.97 -2.72
C GLU A 454 61.40 34.03 -3.80
N PRO A 455 62.72 33.70 -3.57
CA PRO A 455 63.42 33.13 -2.38
C PRO A 455 64.86 33.60 -2.01
N GLY A 456 65.29 33.28 -0.77
CA GLY A 456 66.59 32.61 -0.48
C GLY A 456 67.87 33.41 -0.13
N GLU A 457 68.16 33.62 1.16
CA GLU A 457 69.18 32.87 1.95
C GLU A 457 69.37 33.43 3.39
N THR A 458 69.17 32.58 4.41
CA THR A 458 69.56 32.79 5.84
C THR A 458 68.97 34.02 6.57
N ASP A 459 67.67 33.97 6.90
CA ASP A 459 66.90 35.12 7.37
C ASP A 459 67.18 35.62 8.80
N SER A 460 67.86 36.78 8.85
CA SER A 460 67.28 38.11 9.18
C SER A 460 66.52 38.37 10.51
N SER A 461 66.89 39.49 11.13
CA SER A 461 66.14 40.26 12.15
C SER A 461 65.21 41.33 11.49
N GLU A 462 64.26 42.05 12.11
CA GLU A 462 63.95 42.41 13.51
C GLU A 462 62.42 42.52 13.80
N SER A 463 62.05 42.73 15.08
CA SER A 463 60.88 43.50 15.57
C SER A 463 59.41 42.99 15.45
N MET A 464 58.86 42.55 16.60
CA MET A 464 57.68 43.11 17.33
C MET A 464 56.50 43.78 16.55
N VAL A 465 55.20 43.58 16.86
CA VAL A 465 54.49 42.97 18.03
C VAL A 465 53.18 42.25 17.60
N SER A 466 52.86 41.11 18.22
CA SER A 466 51.48 40.59 18.45
C SER A 466 51.56 39.41 19.43
N SER A 467 50.60 39.04 20.26
CA SER A 467 49.40 39.64 20.84
C SER A 467 48.91 38.61 21.87
N LEU A 468 48.87 39.00 23.15
CA LEU A 468 48.13 38.40 24.26
C LEU A 468 47.43 37.03 24.02
N SER A 469 48.00 35.94 24.54
CA SER A 469 47.20 34.81 25.03
C SER A 469 47.13 34.87 26.55
N SER A 470 45.92 34.98 27.09
CA SER A 470 45.67 35.14 28.52
C SER A 470 45.76 33.79 29.23
N CYS A 471 46.90 33.52 29.88
CA CYS A 471 47.03 32.45 30.87
C CYS A 471 46.20 32.76 32.13
N GLN A 472 44.87 32.78 32.01
CA GLN A 472 43.95 32.65 33.13
C GLN A 472 44.26 31.34 33.83
N ARG A 473 44.79 31.41 35.07
CA ARG A 473 44.85 30.22 35.93
C ARG A 473 43.43 29.82 36.31
N THR A 474 42.90 28.80 35.65
CA THR A 474 41.74 28.07 36.15
C THR A 474 42.03 27.60 37.59
N PRO A 475 41.13 27.83 38.56
CA PRO A 475 41.35 27.37 39.93
C PRO A 475 41.42 25.85 39.96
N ILE A 476 42.44 25.28 40.61
CA ILE A 476 42.52 23.85 40.85
C ILE A 476 41.56 23.51 41.99
N TYR A 477 40.34 23.16 41.62
CA TYR A 477 39.34 22.65 42.55
C TYR A 477 39.73 21.26 43.06
N LYS A 478 39.41 20.97 44.32
CA LYS A 478 39.65 19.64 44.90
C LYS A 478 38.55 18.69 44.44
N PRO A 479 38.81 17.37 44.39
CA PRO A 479 37.72 16.40 44.35
C PRO A 479 36.68 16.73 45.43
N PHE A 480 35.41 16.74 45.05
CA PHE A 480 34.24 17.01 45.90
C PHE A 480 34.04 18.46 46.41
N THR A 481 34.76 19.48 45.91
CA THR A 481 34.35 20.88 46.16
C THR A 481 33.37 21.38 45.09
N GLN A 482 32.10 21.62 45.46
CA GLN A 482 31.17 22.42 44.63
C GLN A 482 31.64 23.88 44.57
N CYS A 483 31.52 24.53 43.41
CA CYS A 483 32.21 25.79 43.13
C CYS A 483 31.32 26.88 42.51
N ARG A 484 30.09 27.03 43.03
CA ARG A 484 29.31 28.27 43.06
C ARG A 484 28.45 28.25 44.32
N LEU A 485 28.45 29.33 45.08
CA LEU A 485 27.31 29.66 45.95
C LEU A 485 26.24 30.34 45.07
N PRO A 486 24.95 30.02 45.21
CA PRO A 486 23.89 30.78 44.55
C PRO A 486 23.96 32.26 44.95
N ILE A 487 23.82 33.14 43.95
CA ILE A 487 23.70 34.59 44.17
C ILE A 487 22.21 34.91 44.26
N GLU A 488 21.80 35.50 45.39
CA GLU A 488 20.53 36.20 45.63
C GLU A 488 19.28 35.63 44.90
N SER A 489 18.81 34.48 45.37
CA SER A 489 17.44 34.02 45.11
C SER A 489 16.40 34.81 45.92
N PRO A 490 15.12 34.87 45.49
CA PRO A 490 14.03 35.42 46.31
C PRO A 490 13.91 34.72 47.69
N PRO A 491 13.29 35.38 48.68
CA PRO A 491 13.22 34.88 50.05
C PRO A 491 12.50 33.53 50.11
N HIS A 492 13.28 32.46 50.28
CA HIS A 492 12.74 31.10 50.31
C HIS A 492 11.71 30.94 51.44
N PRO A 493 10.64 30.16 51.20
CA PRO A 493 9.69 29.83 52.26
C PRO A 493 10.44 29.14 53.41
N ALA A 494 10.28 29.69 54.61
CA ALA A 494 10.97 29.28 55.83
C ALA A 494 10.04 29.43 57.04
N PRO A 495 10.18 28.60 58.09
CA PRO A 495 9.39 28.74 59.31
C PRO A 495 9.64 30.09 60.00
N HIS A 496 8.58 30.79 60.42
CA HIS A 496 8.71 32.12 61.03
C HIS A 496 9.44 32.11 62.39
N SER A 497 9.22 31.07 63.20
CA SER A 497 9.96 30.83 64.44
C SER A 497 9.87 29.36 64.83
N ILE A 498 11.01 28.74 65.16
CA ILE A 498 11.14 27.37 65.64
C ILE A 498 12.31 27.30 66.64
N THR A 499 12.18 26.55 67.72
CA THR A 499 13.30 26.32 68.66
C THR A 499 14.27 25.27 68.12
N GLU A 500 15.52 25.26 68.60
CA GLU A 500 16.49 24.23 68.20
C GLU A 500 16.05 22.82 68.62
N GLU A 501 15.32 22.68 69.73
CA GLU A 501 14.78 21.41 70.21
C GLU A 501 13.64 20.90 69.31
N GLU A 502 12.69 21.76 68.94
CA GLU A 502 11.62 21.44 67.98
C GLU A 502 12.19 21.12 66.60
N LEU A 503 13.15 21.91 66.11
CA LEU A 503 13.80 21.67 64.82
C LEU A 503 14.54 20.33 64.81
N HIS A 504 15.26 20.00 65.88
CA HIS A 504 15.92 18.70 66.01
C HIS A 504 14.90 17.56 66.01
N PHE A 505 13.81 17.68 66.77
CA PHE A 505 12.74 16.68 66.82
C PHE A 505 12.04 16.47 65.47
N VAL A 506 11.60 17.56 64.82
CA VAL A 506 10.93 17.52 63.51
C VAL A 506 11.86 16.93 62.45
N LYS A 507 13.13 17.37 62.41
CA LYS A 507 14.15 16.82 61.52
C LYS A 507 14.34 15.32 61.72
N THR A 508 14.51 14.86 62.96
CA THR A 508 14.70 13.42 63.25
C THR A 508 13.46 12.60 62.87
N CYS A 509 12.25 13.09 63.12
CA CYS A 509 11.02 12.43 62.72
C CYS A 509 10.87 12.34 61.19
N LEU A 510 11.04 13.46 60.46
CA LEU A 510 10.94 13.49 58.99
C LEU A 510 12.03 12.64 58.33
N GLN A 511 13.27 12.71 58.80
CA GLN A 511 14.36 11.88 58.27
C GLN A 511 14.11 10.39 58.51
N ARG A 512 13.63 10.00 59.70
CA ARG A 512 13.26 8.60 59.96
C ARG A 512 12.10 8.16 59.07
N TRP A 513 11.01 8.91 59.00
CA TRP A 513 9.85 8.58 58.16
C TRP A 513 10.19 8.51 56.68
N ARG A 514 11.07 9.41 56.18
CA ARG A 514 11.58 9.33 54.80
C ARG A 514 12.33 8.02 54.57
N THR A 515 13.25 7.65 55.48
CA THR A 515 14.00 6.38 55.38
C THR A 515 13.09 5.16 55.49
N GLU A 516 12.07 5.19 56.35
CA GLU A 516 11.05 4.14 56.47
C GLU A 516 10.26 4.00 55.15
N VAL A 517 9.76 5.11 54.58
CA VAL A 517 9.04 5.14 53.29
C VAL A 517 9.91 4.71 52.11
N GLU A 518 11.18 5.12 52.05
CA GLU A 518 12.11 4.70 51.00
C GLU A 518 12.42 3.19 51.08
N ASN A 519 12.53 2.64 52.29
CA ASN A 519 12.67 1.20 52.49
C ASN A 519 11.40 0.44 52.08
N ASP A 520 10.20 0.89 52.51
CA ASP A 520 8.91 0.32 52.11
C ASP A 520 8.77 0.28 50.58
N ILE A 521 9.05 1.39 49.91
CA ILE A 521 9.01 1.52 48.45
C ILE A 521 9.98 0.53 47.77
N ASN A 522 11.19 0.34 48.33
CA ASN A 522 12.18 -0.54 47.75
C ASN A 522 11.91 -2.04 48.04
N GLU A 523 11.34 -2.39 49.20
CA GLU A 523 10.85 -3.74 49.48
C GLU A 523 9.63 -4.10 48.63
N LEU A 524 8.72 -3.13 48.39
CA LEU A 524 7.59 -3.30 47.47
C LEU A 524 8.06 -3.53 46.03
N LYS A 525 9.01 -2.72 45.52
CA LYS A 525 9.63 -2.94 44.20
C LYS A 525 10.25 -4.34 44.11
N ALA A 526 11.17 -4.68 45.01
CA ALA A 526 11.85 -5.99 44.99
C ALA A 526 10.87 -7.18 45.12
N SER A 527 9.74 -6.98 45.82
CA SER A 527 8.67 -7.99 45.91
C SER A 527 7.86 -8.10 44.62
N ILE A 528 7.56 -6.99 43.94
CA ILE A 528 6.93 -6.97 42.62
C ILE A 528 7.85 -7.62 41.59
N ASP A 529 9.13 -7.21 41.52
CA ASP A 529 10.12 -7.74 40.58
C ASP A 529 10.28 -9.26 40.74
N LYS A 530 10.32 -9.74 41.98
CA LYS A 530 10.35 -11.18 42.31
C LYS A 530 9.08 -11.91 41.87
N LEU A 531 7.89 -11.31 42.05
CA LEU A 531 6.63 -11.90 41.56
C LEU A 531 6.57 -11.93 40.04
N SER A 532 7.05 -10.89 39.35
CA SER A 532 7.16 -10.84 37.89
C SER A 532 8.09 -11.93 37.35
N GLN A 533 9.31 -12.05 37.91
CA GLN A 533 10.26 -13.10 37.53
C GLN A 533 9.71 -14.51 37.80
N MET A 534 8.98 -14.70 38.91
CA MET A 534 8.25 -15.95 39.16
C MET A 534 7.16 -16.20 38.11
N LEU A 535 6.41 -15.16 37.71
CA LEU A 535 5.33 -15.23 36.72
C LEU A 535 5.84 -15.64 35.33
N GLU A 536 6.94 -15.02 34.88
CA GLU A 536 7.69 -15.35 33.66
C GLU A 536 8.18 -16.81 33.70
N GLY A 537 8.74 -17.23 34.83
CA GLY A 537 9.23 -18.60 35.03
C GLY A 537 8.16 -19.69 35.09
N MET A 538 6.87 -19.37 35.27
CA MET A 538 5.81 -20.38 35.50
C MET A 538 5.71 -21.46 34.43
N TYR A 539 5.92 -21.08 33.16
CA TYR A 539 5.80 -21.99 32.02
C TYR A 539 7.15 -22.49 31.48
N ALA A 540 8.28 -22.02 32.02
CA ALA A 540 9.63 -22.48 31.66
C ALA A 540 9.99 -23.88 32.26
N ASN A 541 9.00 -24.65 32.69
CA ASN A 541 9.16 -25.99 33.22
C ASN A 541 9.40 -26.98 32.08
N ASN A 542 10.38 -27.87 32.22
CA ASN A 542 10.77 -28.83 31.17
C ASN A 542 9.60 -29.71 30.66
N SER A 543 8.57 -29.97 31.47
CA SER A 543 7.33 -30.66 31.09
C SER A 543 6.53 -29.92 30.01
N LEU A 544 6.60 -28.58 29.98
CA LEU A 544 5.86 -27.70 29.08
C LEU A 544 6.76 -27.05 27.99
N CYS A 545 7.96 -27.60 27.79
CA CYS A 545 8.91 -27.17 26.75
C CYS A 545 9.32 -28.33 25.81
N GLN A 546 8.39 -29.24 25.51
CA GLN A 546 8.60 -30.48 24.73
C GLN A 546 8.09 -30.40 23.28
N VAL A 547 7.35 -29.34 22.93
CA VAL A 547 6.75 -29.09 21.61
C VAL A 547 7.12 -27.67 21.15
N PRO A 548 8.41 -27.43 20.81
CA PRO A 548 8.85 -26.18 20.19
C PRO A 548 8.38 -26.06 18.73
N TYR A 549 7.86 -24.90 18.40
CA TYR A 549 7.54 -24.46 17.05
C TYR A 549 8.37 -23.22 16.72
N ARG A 550 9.22 -23.27 15.69
CA ARG A 550 10.03 -22.11 15.25
C ARG A 550 9.27 -21.28 14.22
N LEU A 551 9.31 -19.97 14.36
CA LEU A 551 8.76 -19.03 13.39
C LEU A 551 9.55 -19.14 12.08
N HIS A 552 8.85 -19.39 10.97
CA HIS A 552 9.43 -19.51 9.63
C HIS A 552 9.13 -18.28 8.77
N ALA A 553 7.92 -17.74 8.84
CA ALA A 553 7.55 -16.56 8.08
C ALA A 553 6.55 -15.65 8.82
N VAL A 554 6.58 -14.36 8.49
CA VAL A 554 5.67 -13.33 8.97
C VAL A 554 5.20 -12.51 7.77
N LEU A 555 3.89 -12.48 7.54
CA LEU A 555 3.29 -11.64 6.51
C LEU A 555 2.86 -10.32 7.15
N VAL A 556 3.34 -9.21 6.59
CA VAL A 556 3.18 -7.85 7.10
C VAL A 556 2.33 -7.03 6.13
N HIS A 557 1.46 -6.19 6.69
CA HIS A 557 0.54 -5.31 5.95
C HIS A 557 0.71 -3.85 6.37
N GLU A 558 1.00 -2.96 5.42
CA GLU A 558 1.00 -1.49 5.54
C GLU A 558 -0.20 -0.91 4.77
N GLY A 559 -1.18 -0.32 5.45
CA GLY A 559 -2.36 0.26 4.79
C GLY A 559 -3.67 0.08 5.56
N GLN A 560 -4.77 0.37 4.86
CA GLN A 560 -6.16 0.29 5.32
C GLN A 560 -6.79 -1.07 4.95
N ALA A 561 -7.97 -1.38 5.48
CA ALA A 561 -8.65 -2.67 5.25
C ALA A 561 -8.93 -2.99 3.76
N SER A 562 -9.22 -1.97 2.94
CA SER A 562 -9.45 -2.14 1.50
C SER A 562 -8.17 -2.11 0.68
N ALA A 563 -7.23 -1.22 1.01
CA ALA A 563 -6.04 -0.97 0.21
C ALA A 563 -4.79 -0.78 1.07
N GLY A 564 -3.76 -1.55 0.75
CA GLY A 564 -2.44 -1.49 1.36
C GLY A 564 -1.42 -2.35 0.62
N HIS A 565 -0.21 -2.39 1.14
CA HIS A 565 0.93 -3.11 0.60
C HIS A 565 1.33 -4.27 1.52
N TYR A 566 1.65 -5.41 0.91
CA TYR A 566 1.99 -6.65 1.60
C TYR A 566 3.41 -7.10 1.29
N TRP A 567 4.10 -7.62 2.29
CA TRP A 567 5.40 -8.30 2.12
C TRP A 567 5.54 -9.44 3.14
N ALA A 568 6.54 -10.30 2.92
CA ALA A 568 6.85 -11.38 3.84
C ALA A 568 8.29 -11.25 4.38
N TYR A 569 8.46 -11.43 5.69
CA TYR A 569 9.74 -11.85 6.26
C TYR A 569 9.77 -13.37 6.29
N ILE A 570 10.88 -13.98 5.86
CA ILE A 570 11.05 -15.44 5.89
C ILE A 570 12.45 -15.75 6.42
N TYR A 571 12.53 -16.73 7.33
CA TYR A 571 13.79 -17.22 7.86
C TYR A 571 14.42 -18.22 6.90
N ASP A 572 15.62 -17.90 6.42
CA ASP A 572 16.45 -18.77 5.61
C ASP A 572 17.18 -19.77 6.52
N HIS A 573 16.60 -20.96 6.68
CA HIS A 573 17.18 -22.03 7.49
C HIS A 573 18.54 -22.54 6.98
N ALA A 574 18.94 -22.27 5.74
CA ALA A 574 20.25 -22.67 5.23
C ALA A 574 21.35 -21.69 5.64
N ASN A 575 21.10 -20.39 5.52
CA ASN A 575 22.06 -19.33 5.89
C ASN A 575 21.84 -18.76 7.32
N GLN A 576 20.83 -19.23 8.05
CA GLN A 576 20.47 -18.86 9.43
C GLN A 576 20.13 -17.36 9.62
N ARG A 577 19.61 -16.69 8.58
CA ARG A 577 19.30 -15.25 8.54
C ARG A 577 17.84 -14.96 8.20
N TRP A 578 17.35 -13.77 8.54
CA TRP A 578 16.06 -13.27 8.07
C TRP A 578 16.20 -12.61 6.69
N MET A 579 15.20 -12.80 5.85
CA MET A 579 15.16 -12.27 4.49
C MET A 579 13.79 -11.59 4.26
N LYS A 580 13.80 -10.39 3.69
CA LYS A 580 12.61 -9.55 3.44
C LYS A 580 12.22 -9.66 1.95
N TYR A 581 11.04 -10.20 1.67
CA TYR A 581 10.51 -10.46 0.33
C TYR A 581 9.44 -9.44 -0.01
N ASN A 582 9.81 -8.44 -0.81
CA ASN A 582 9.00 -7.28 -1.16
C ASN A 582 8.90 -7.18 -2.70
N ASP A 583 7.99 -7.96 -3.28
CA ASP A 583 7.84 -8.17 -4.72
C ASP A 583 9.17 -8.54 -5.42
N ILE A 584 9.70 -7.67 -6.28
CA ILE A 584 10.97 -7.86 -7.03
C ILE A 584 12.24 -7.59 -6.18
N SER A 585 12.05 -7.09 -4.96
CA SER A 585 13.13 -6.72 -4.04
C SER A 585 13.20 -7.72 -2.90
N ILE A 586 14.25 -8.53 -2.91
CA ILE A 586 14.58 -9.44 -1.82
C ILE A 586 15.88 -8.94 -1.18
N THR A 587 15.81 -8.59 0.11
CA THR A 587 16.96 -8.10 0.89
C THR A 587 17.21 -9.00 2.10
N GLU A 588 18.45 -9.02 2.58
CA GLU A 588 18.73 -9.51 3.93
C GLU A 588 18.10 -8.57 4.97
N SER A 589 17.75 -9.11 6.13
CA SER A 589 17.07 -8.41 7.22
C SER A 589 17.53 -8.97 8.56
N SER A 590 17.41 -8.18 9.63
CA SER A 590 17.60 -8.64 11.00
C SER A 590 16.28 -8.98 11.70
N TRP A 591 16.35 -9.51 12.93
CA TRP A 591 15.17 -9.73 13.76
C TRP A 591 14.56 -8.40 14.24
N GLU A 592 15.41 -7.43 14.56
CA GLU A 592 15.02 -6.11 15.08
C GLU A 592 14.28 -5.27 14.03
N GLU A 593 14.62 -5.43 12.74
CA GLU A 593 13.82 -4.89 11.63
C GLU A 593 12.45 -5.58 11.52
N LEU A 594 12.41 -6.91 11.64
CA LEU A 594 11.16 -7.67 11.64
C LEU A 594 10.26 -7.21 12.78
N GLU A 595 10.76 -7.11 14.02
CA GLU A 595 9.99 -6.66 15.19
C GLU A 595 9.36 -5.28 14.98
N ARG A 596 10.16 -4.31 14.50
CA ARG A 596 9.73 -2.91 14.25
C ARG A 596 8.60 -2.82 13.22
N ASP A 597 8.70 -3.58 12.12
CA ASP A 597 7.69 -3.59 11.06
C ASP A 597 6.46 -4.47 11.42
N SER A 598 6.63 -5.46 12.31
CA SER A 598 5.64 -6.53 12.52
C SER A 598 4.83 -6.45 13.81
N TYR A 599 5.41 -5.99 14.93
CA TYR A 599 4.67 -5.91 16.19
C TYR A 599 3.56 -4.84 16.15
N GLY A 600 3.74 -3.80 15.33
CA GLY A 600 2.83 -2.67 15.20
C GLY A 600 3.05 -1.59 16.27
N GLY A 601 2.52 -0.39 16.00
CA GLY A 601 2.56 0.76 16.92
C GLY A 601 3.72 1.73 16.71
N MET A 602 4.80 1.28 16.06
CA MET A 602 5.93 2.14 15.66
C MET A 602 5.86 2.58 14.19
N THR A 603 5.01 1.93 13.38
CA THR A 603 4.76 2.27 11.97
C THR A 603 3.29 1.97 11.61
N ASN A 604 2.89 2.30 10.38
CA ASN A 604 1.60 1.90 9.80
C ASN A 604 1.54 0.41 9.42
N ALA A 605 2.69 -0.30 9.47
CA ALA A 605 2.81 -1.72 9.21
C ALA A 605 2.46 -2.56 10.45
N SER A 606 2.04 -3.80 10.22
CA SER A 606 1.83 -4.79 11.27
C SER A 606 1.75 -6.20 10.69
N ALA A 607 2.19 -7.21 11.45
CA ALA A 607 1.94 -8.60 11.12
C ALA A 607 0.43 -8.89 11.04
N TYR A 608 0.06 -9.61 9.98
CA TYR A 608 -1.27 -10.12 9.69
C TYR A 608 -1.31 -11.66 9.80
N CYS A 609 -0.24 -12.36 9.40
CA CYS A 609 -0.14 -13.82 9.57
C CYS A 609 1.25 -14.23 10.07
N LEU A 610 1.29 -15.16 11.03
CA LEU A 610 2.50 -15.81 11.54
C LEU A 610 2.51 -17.27 11.11
N MET A 611 3.61 -17.73 10.49
CA MET A 611 3.78 -19.12 10.07
C MET A 611 4.90 -19.77 10.88
N TYR A 612 4.54 -20.73 11.72
CA TYR A 612 5.45 -21.53 12.54
C TYR A 612 5.61 -22.95 11.97
N ILE A 613 6.74 -23.60 12.25
CA ILE A 613 7.02 -24.99 11.87
C ILE A 613 7.48 -25.81 13.09
N ASP A 614 7.08 -27.08 13.15
CA ASP A 614 7.47 -28.02 14.21
C ASP A 614 8.97 -28.33 14.16
N ASP A 615 9.73 -27.82 15.14
CA ASP A 615 11.20 -27.93 15.17
C ASP A 615 11.67 -29.39 15.34
N ARG A 616 10.78 -30.27 15.79
CA ARG A 616 11.06 -31.70 16.00
C ARG A 616 11.03 -32.51 14.71
N ILE A 617 10.74 -31.88 13.56
CA ILE A 617 10.62 -32.53 12.25
C ILE A 617 11.69 -31.95 11.29
N PRO A 618 12.92 -32.49 11.28
CA PRO A 618 14.04 -31.95 10.49
C PRO A 618 13.76 -31.81 8.99
N ASN A 619 12.83 -32.58 8.44
CA ASN A 619 12.46 -32.55 7.02
C ASN A 619 11.69 -31.28 6.60
N LEU A 620 11.09 -30.55 7.56
CA LEU A 620 10.49 -29.21 7.35
C LEU A 620 11.56 -28.13 7.20
N ILE A 621 12.66 -28.25 7.95
CA ILE A 621 13.75 -27.26 8.00
C ILE A 621 14.77 -27.57 6.89
N THR A 622 15.05 -28.85 6.66
CA THR A 622 16.17 -29.30 5.82
C THR A 622 15.72 -29.49 4.37
N GLY A 623 16.13 -28.55 3.51
CA GLY A 623 15.82 -28.55 2.07
C GLY A 623 16.42 -29.67 1.22
N ARG A 624 17.01 -30.71 1.83
CA ARG A 624 17.65 -31.84 1.12
C ARG A 624 16.61 -32.64 0.34
N SER A 625 16.56 -32.42 -0.97
CA SER A 625 16.14 -33.47 -1.92
C SER A 625 17.33 -34.40 -2.11
N LEU A 626 17.15 -35.69 -1.87
CA LEU A 626 18.15 -36.71 -2.17
C LEU A 626 17.90 -37.24 -3.58
N ASN A 627 18.96 -37.60 -4.29
CA ASN A 627 18.88 -38.37 -5.52
C ASN A 627 18.67 -39.85 -5.17
N ASP A 628 17.55 -40.44 -5.60
CA ASP A 628 17.18 -41.83 -5.25
C ASP A 628 18.19 -42.88 -5.76
N GLU A 629 18.98 -42.58 -6.80
CA GLU A 629 19.98 -43.51 -7.36
C GLU A 629 21.38 -43.35 -6.75
N THR A 630 21.74 -42.16 -6.24
CA THR A 630 23.13 -41.85 -5.81
C THR A 630 23.26 -41.38 -4.35
N GLY A 631 22.16 -41.08 -3.67
CA GLY A 631 22.15 -40.55 -2.30
C GLY A 631 22.74 -39.15 -2.14
N GLN A 632 23.09 -38.46 -3.24
CA GLN A 632 23.62 -37.10 -3.22
C GLN A 632 22.50 -36.07 -3.03
N VAL A 633 22.84 -34.91 -2.45
CA VAL A 633 21.89 -33.80 -2.28
C VAL A 633 21.75 -33.04 -3.59
N LEU A 634 20.53 -32.96 -4.12
CA LEU A 634 20.18 -32.22 -5.33
C LEU A 634 20.00 -30.74 -4.98
N HIS A 635 20.76 -29.86 -5.64
CA HIS A 635 20.65 -28.40 -5.51
C HIS A 635 20.07 -27.78 -6.79
N GLY A 636 19.42 -26.62 -6.65
CA GLY A 636 18.91 -25.82 -7.77
C GLY A 636 18.17 -26.62 -8.83
N MET A 637 18.60 -26.47 -10.09
CA MET A 637 18.01 -27.11 -11.28
C MET A 637 18.01 -28.65 -11.23
N ASP A 638 18.90 -29.29 -10.49
CA ASP A 638 18.96 -30.74 -10.40
C ASP A 638 17.80 -31.31 -9.58
N SER A 639 17.22 -30.51 -8.68
CA SER A 639 16.03 -30.89 -7.89
C SER A 639 14.71 -30.89 -8.68
N LEU A 640 14.70 -30.41 -9.94
CA LEU A 640 13.51 -30.29 -10.77
C LEU A 640 13.23 -31.57 -11.60
N PRO A 641 11.97 -32.02 -11.73
CA PRO A 641 11.57 -33.03 -12.72
C PRO A 641 12.01 -32.66 -14.15
N PRO A 642 12.35 -33.63 -15.03
CA PRO A 642 12.96 -33.34 -16.33
C PRO A 642 12.20 -32.36 -17.23
N VAL A 643 10.86 -32.40 -17.22
CA VAL A 643 9.99 -31.49 -17.99
C VAL A 643 10.13 -30.05 -17.48
N LEU A 644 10.07 -29.84 -16.16
CA LEU A 644 10.25 -28.52 -15.54
C LEU A 644 11.69 -28.02 -15.69
N ARG A 645 12.68 -28.91 -15.59
CA ARG A 645 14.08 -28.58 -15.85
C ARG A 645 14.27 -28.05 -17.27
N ARG A 646 13.66 -28.69 -18.27
CA ARG A 646 13.69 -28.24 -19.68
C ARG A 646 13.01 -26.88 -19.86
N TYR A 647 11.81 -26.68 -19.30
CA TYR A 647 11.07 -25.41 -19.35
C TYR A 647 11.92 -24.23 -18.84
N VAL A 648 12.57 -24.39 -17.69
CA VAL A 648 13.42 -23.34 -17.10
C VAL A 648 14.73 -23.14 -17.88
N HIS A 649 15.30 -24.19 -18.49
CA HIS A 649 16.41 -24.02 -19.44
C HIS A 649 15.99 -23.25 -20.70
N GLU A 650 14.75 -23.39 -21.14
CA GLU A 650 14.19 -22.63 -22.26
C GLU A 650 14.00 -21.14 -21.87
N ASP A 651 13.42 -20.83 -20.71
CA ASP A 651 13.32 -19.46 -20.18
C ASP A 651 14.67 -18.77 -20.00
N ASN A 652 15.65 -19.45 -19.39
CA ASN A 652 17.00 -18.91 -19.18
C ASN A 652 17.71 -18.58 -20.51
N ARG A 653 17.50 -19.39 -21.57
CA ARG A 653 18.01 -19.06 -22.92
C ARG A 653 17.31 -17.87 -23.55
N TRP A 654 16.00 -17.69 -23.33
CA TRP A 654 15.31 -16.48 -23.78
C TRP A 654 15.84 -15.23 -23.08
N PHE A 655 16.15 -15.30 -21.77
CA PHE A 655 16.78 -14.18 -21.06
C PHE A 655 18.21 -13.90 -21.52
N GLN A 656 19.01 -14.93 -21.82
CA GLN A 656 20.32 -14.76 -22.43
C GLN A 656 20.24 -14.11 -23.83
N GLN A 657 19.22 -14.45 -24.63
CA GLN A 657 19.00 -13.77 -25.91
C GLN A 657 18.57 -12.31 -25.73
N GLU A 658 17.68 -12.02 -24.77
CA GLU A 658 17.23 -10.66 -24.40
C GLU A 658 18.41 -9.76 -23.95
N LEU A 659 19.38 -10.32 -23.23
CA LEU A 659 20.64 -9.66 -22.88
C LEU A 659 21.48 -9.34 -24.13
N SER A 660 21.77 -10.33 -24.98
CA SER A 660 22.60 -10.09 -26.17
C SER A 660 21.95 -9.17 -27.20
N GLU A 661 20.62 -9.24 -27.39
CA GLU A 661 19.89 -8.33 -28.26
C GLU A 661 19.97 -6.87 -27.76
N TRP A 662 19.99 -6.65 -26.43
CA TRP A 662 20.19 -5.34 -25.83
C TRP A 662 21.64 -4.85 -25.93
N GLU A 663 22.63 -5.73 -25.69
CA GLU A 663 24.06 -5.43 -25.87
C GLU A 663 24.37 -5.02 -27.31
N GLU A 664 23.84 -5.73 -28.31
CA GLU A 664 24.02 -5.39 -29.73
C GLU A 664 23.43 -4.01 -30.08
N GLN A 665 22.23 -3.69 -29.57
CA GLN A 665 21.58 -2.38 -29.79
C GLN A 665 22.36 -1.23 -29.11
N PHE A 666 22.91 -1.47 -27.92
CA PHE A 666 23.73 -0.48 -27.21
C PHE A 666 25.09 -0.28 -27.90
N CYS A 667 25.73 -1.35 -28.40
CA CYS A 667 26.97 -1.24 -29.17
C CYS A 667 26.79 -0.49 -30.50
N GLN A 668 25.66 -0.67 -31.19
CA GLN A 668 25.36 0.04 -32.44
C GLN A 668 25.09 1.54 -32.24
N THR A 669 24.53 1.93 -31.10
CA THR A 669 24.28 3.35 -30.75
C THR A 669 25.50 4.06 -30.16
N ALA A 670 26.53 3.31 -29.74
CA ALA A 670 27.75 3.86 -29.12
C ALA A 670 28.83 4.37 -30.10
N THR A 671 28.69 4.16 -31.43
CA THR A 671 29.64 4.68 -32.43
C THR A 671 29.28 6.10 -32.91
N PRO A 672 30.07 7.14 -32.58
CA PRO A 672 29.85 8.49 -33.10
C PRO A 672 30.34 8.60 -34.56
N GLN A 673 29.71 9.48 -35.35
CA GLN A 673 30.24 9.86 -36.66
C GLN A 673 31.58 10.60 -36.49
N GLY A 674 32.63 10.08 -37.13
CA GLY A 674 33.96 10.69 -37.17
C GLY A 674 34.60 10.49 -38.54
N GLU A 675 35.14 11.58 -39.11
CA GLU A 675 35.61 11.61 -40.51
C GLU A 675 36.98 10.93 -40.71
N SER A 676 37.27 10.59 -41.96
CA SER A 676 38.53 9.96 -42.38
C SER A 676 39.77 10.82 -42.09
N THR A 677 40.75 10.25 -41.39
CA THR A 677 42.19 10.60 -41.56
C THR A 677 43.05 9.36 -41.30
N ALA A 678 44.29 9.37 -41.80
CA ALA A 678 45.10 8.16 -41.98
C ALA A 678 46.33 8.05 -41.06
N SER A 679 46.89 6.84 -41.03
CA SER A 679 48.26 6.45 -40.62
C SER A 679 48.70 6.61 -39.16
N ALA A 680 48.94 5.48 -38.50
CA ALA A 680 50.25 5.11 -37.93
C ALA A 680 50.33 3.57 -37.75
N GLU A 681 51.54 3.01 -37.66
CA GLU A 681 51.81 1.56 -37.52
C GLU A 681 51.70 1.07 -36.05
N PRO A 682 51.70 -0.26 -35.82
CA PRO A 682 52.99 -0.81 -35.36
C PRO A 682 53.45 -2.13 -36.02
N THR A 683 54.77 -2.21 -36.10
CA THR A 683 55.70 -3.25 -36.57
C THR A 683 55.39 -4.73 -36.27
N ASN A 684 55.60 -5.60 -37.27
CA ASN A 684 55.72 -7.07 -37.12
C ASN A 684 57.18 -7.55 -37.18
N PRO A 685 57.50 -8.67 -36.49
CA PRO A 685 58.43 -9.70 -36.95
C PRO A 685 57.68 -11.02 -37.29
N SER A 686 58.12 -11.91 -38.18
CA SER A 686 59.25 -11.89 -39.13
C SER A 686 59.21 -13.14 -40.04
N ALA A 687 59.54 -13.00 -41.34
CA ALA A 687 59.99 -14.06 -42.27
C ALA A 687 59.01 -15.25 -42.60
N ASP A 688 59.00 -15.87 -43.78
CA ASP A 688 59.78 -15.63 -45.01
C ASP A 688 59.10 -16.16 -46.30
N ASN A 689 59.17 -15.37 -47.38
CA ASN A 689 59.39 -15.74 -48.79
C ASN A 689 58.45 -16.66 -49.66
N ILE A 690 58.32 -16.24 -50.94
CA ILE A 690 58.05 -16.97 -52.22
C ILE A 690 56.60 -17.04 -52.80
N ASP A 691 56.34 -16.06 -53.68
CA ASP A 691 55.81 -16.13 -55.07
C ASP A 691 54.35 -16.40 -55.52
N GLN A 692 53.99 -15.58 -56.53
CA GLN A 692 53.16 -15.80 -57.73
C GLN A 692 51.60 -15.85 -57.64
N ALA A 693 51.01 -14.73 -58.06
CA ALA A 693 49.67 -14.59 -58.67
C ALA A 693 49.81 -14.67 -60.22
N PRO A 694 48.80 -14.36 -61.09
CA PRO A 694 47.41 -13.90 -60.85
C PRO A 694 46.36 -14.57 -61.79
N ILE A 695 45.20 -13.88 -62.00
CA ILE A 695 44.28 -13.88 -63.17
C ILE A 695 42.85 -14.45 -62.94
N GLU A 696 41.93 -13.52 -62.67
CA GLU A 696 40.50 -13.49 -63.05
C GLU A 696 40.32 -13.40 -64.60
N PRO A 697 39.15 -13.69 -65.23
CA PRO A 697 37.80 -13.35 -64.73
C PRO A 697 36.65 -14.34 -65.04
N ALA A 698 35.43 -13.91 -64.69
CA ALA A 698 34.14 -14.56 -64.93
C ALA A 698 33.53 -14.19 -66.32
N PRO A 699 32.19 -14.29 -66.56
CA PRO A 699 31.30 -15.46 -66.55
C PRO A 699 30.56 -15.65 -67.91
N GLN A 700 29.77 -16.74 -68.09
CA GLN A 700 28.41 -16.68 -68.70
C GLN A 700 27.65 -18.03 -68.78
N SER A 701 26.31 -17.92 -68.80
CA SER A 701 25.28 -18.79 -69.44
C SER A 701 25.25 -20.32 -69.21
N GLY A 702 24.10 -20.82 -68.76
CA GLY A 702 23.62 -22.18 -69.08
C GLY A 702 23.05 -22.28 -70.52
N PRO A 703 22.29 -23.33 -70.91
CA PRO A 703 21.26 -23.97 -70.08
C PRO A 703 21.19 -25.53 -70.14
N SER A 704 20.27 -26.08 -69.35
CA SER A 704 19.48 -27.32 -69.54
C SER A 704 20.01 -28.49 -70.39
N ASN A 705 20.02 -29.70 -69.81
CA ASN A 705 19.00 -30.70 -70.15
C ASN A 705 18.89 -31.86 -69.14
N GLU A 706 17.84 -32.65 -69.32
CA GLU A 706 17.31 -33.72 -68.44
C GLU A 706 18.15 -35.00 -68.45
N GLU A 707 18.15 -35.77 -67.33
CA GLU A 707 17.39 -37.03 -67.25
C GLU A 707 17.30 -37.55 -65.79
N LEU A 708 16.45 -38.57 -65.57
CA LEU A 708 16.08 -39.16 -64.27
C LEU A 708 17.19 -40.15 -63.79
N ASP A 709 17.35 -40.50 -62.49
CA ASP A 709 16.39 -41.39 -61.82
C ASP A 709 16.49 -41.55 -60.27
N GLN A 710 15.32 -41.83 -59.68
CA GLN A 710 14.96 -42.60 -58.48
C GLN A 710 15.64 -42.46 -57.08
N THR A 711 14.76 -42.16 -56.11
CA THR A 711 14.62 -42.73 -54.74
C THR A 711 15.54 -42.30 -53.59
N ALA A 712 15.02 -41.37 -52.78
CA ALA A 712 14.86 -41.58 -51.33
C ALA A 712 13.55 -40.88 -50.87
N SER A 713 12.85 -41.45 -49.88
CA SER A 713 11.53 -40.95 -49.42
C SER A 713 11.64 -39.98 -48.24
N SER A 714 10.94 -38.85 -48.30
CA SER A 714 10.70 -37.94 -47.17
C SER A 714 9.22 -37.62 -47.04
N GLU A 715 8.65 -37.85 -45.85
CA GLU A 715 7.30 -37.44 -45.48
C GLU A 715 7.21 -35.90 -45.28
N PRO A 716 6.01 -35.29 -45.35
CA PRO A 716 5.88 -33.88 -45.71
C PRO A 716 6.29 -32.88 -44.62
N GLN A 717 6.87 -31.76 -45.07
CA GLN A 717 7.02 -30.54 -44.29
C GLN A 717 5.65 -29.88 -44.06
N PRO A 718 5.36 -29.25 -42.91
CA PRO A 718 4.25 -28.31 -42.79
C PRO A 718 4.59 -27.02 -43.56
N GLU A 719 3.77 -26.66 -44.54
CA GLU A 719 4.09 -25.61 -45.52
C GLU A 719 3.82 -24.17 -45.01
N PRO A 720 4.42 -23.13 -45.64
CA PRO A 720 4.18 -21.72 -45.30
C PRO A 720 2.76 -21.20 -45.66
N GLU A 721 1.81 -22.08 -45.95
CA GLU A 721 0.44 -21.78 -46.36
C GLU A 721 -0.33 -20.98 -45.30
N ALA A 722 -0.28 -21.39 -44.03
CA ALA A 722 -1.13 -20.84 -42.96
C ALA A 722 -1.07 -19.31 -42.80
N PHE A 723 0.09 -18.68 -43.06
CA PHE A 723 0.24 -17.22 -43.04
C PHE A 723 -0.46 -16.56 -44.23
N HIS A 724 -0.40 -17.19 -45.40
CA HIS A 724 -1.03 -16.71 -46.63
C HIS A 724 -2.55 -16.96 -46.61
N GLU A 725 -2.99 -18.07 -46.02
CA GLU A 725 -4.41 -18.35 -45.76
C GLU A 725 -5.02 -17.30 -44.82
N GLU A 726 -4.41 -17.03 -43.66
CA GLU A 726 -4.92 -16.03 -42.72
C GLU A 726 -4.82 -14.59 -43.26
N TYR A 727 -3.74 -14.26 -43.97
CA TYR A 727 -3.64 -12.98 -44.70
C TYR A 727 -4.78 -12.83 -45.71
N SER A 728 -5.06 -13.87 -46.50
CA SER A 728 -6.12 -13.86 -47.52
C SER A 728 -7.51 -13.78 -46.87
N ARG A 729 -7.76 -14.56 -45.82
CA ARG A 729 -9.01 -14.55 -45.05
C ARG A 729 -9.31 -13.16 -44.47
N LEU A 730 -8.30 -12.52 -43.88
CA LEU A 730 -8.44 -11.17 -43.30
C LEU A 730 -8.50 -10.08 -44.38
N TYR A 731 -7.86 -10.29 -45.53
CA TYR A 731 -7.95 -9.38 -46.67
C TYR A 731 -9.34 -9.44 -47.34
N GLU A 732 -9.90 -10.63 -47.55
CA GLU A 732 -11.26 -10.83 -48.07
C GLU A 732 -12.31 -10.24 -47.11
N LEU A 733 -12.21 -10.56 -45.81
CA LEU A 733 -13.04 -9.97 -44.74
C LEU A 733 -12.94 -8.43 -44.69
N SER A 734 -11.82 -7.85 -45.13
CA SER A 734 -11.68 -6.40 -45.22
C SER A 734 -12.40 -5.75 -46.40
N GLN A 735 -12.85 -6.52 -47.40
CA GLN A 735 -13.63 -6.02 -48.54
C GLN A 735 -15.15 -6.04 -48.30
N GLU A 736 -15.62 -6.67 -47.22
CA GLU A 736 -17.05 -6.73 -46.88
C GLU A 736 -17.61 -5.35 -46.47
N GLU A 737 -18.89 -5.11 -46.74
CA GLU A 737 -19.56 -3.84 -46.38
C GLU A 737 -19.82 -3.77 -44.86
N THR A 738 -18.95 -3.05 -44.16
CA THR A 738 -19.00 -2.88 -42.70
C THR A 738 -20.32 -2.21 -42.27
N THR A 739 -21.12 -2.91 -41.47
CA THR A 739 -22.29 -2.31 -40.80
C THR A 739 -21.93 -1.85 -39.39
N PRO A 740 -22.62 -0.87 -38.78
CA PRO A 740 -22.40 -0.52 -37.38
C PRO A 740 -22.74 -1.66 -36.39
N GLN A 741 -23.46 -2.70 -36.83
CA GLN A 741 -23.89 -3.82 -36.00
C GLN A 741 -22.89 -4.98 -36.07
N GLU A 742 -22.22 -5.14 -37.22
CA GLU A 742 -21.21 -6.16 -37.50
C GLU A 742 -20.00 -5.47 -38.19
N ASP A 743 -19.09 -4.94 -37.37
CA ASP A 743 -17.86 -4.26 -37.84
C ASP A 743 -16.63 -5.16 -37.62
N PRO A 744 -16.08 -5.81 -38.65
CA PRO A 744 -14.94 -6.72 -38.51
C PRO A 744 -13.65 -6.00 -38.09
N ARG A 745 -13.56 -4.66 -38.23
CA ARG A 745 -12.40 -3.87 -37.77
C ARG A 745 -12.18 -4.02 -36.26
N LEU A 746 -13.24 -4.22 -35.47
CA LEU A 746 -13.14 -4.40 -34.01
C LEU A 746 -12.56 -5.76 -33.60
N GLN A 747 -12.77 -6.78 -34.43
CA GLN A 747 -12.37 -8.16 -34.16
C GLN A 747 -10.92 -8.40 -34.57
N HIS A 748 -10.47 -7.80 -35.69
CA HIS A 748 -9.13 -7.97 -36.22
C HIS A 748 -8.47 -6.62 -36.58
N VAL A 749 -7.37 -6.27 -35.90
CA VAL A 749 -6.58 -5.05 -36.18
C VAL A 749 -6.11 -4.98 -37.64
N LEU A 750 -5.81 -6.12 -38.25
CA LEU A 750 -5.40 -6.19 -39.66
C LEU A 750 -6.52 -5.78 -40.62
N VAL A 751 -7.79 -6.03 -40.29
CA VAL A 751 -8.93 -5.53 -41.10
C VAL A 751 -9.00 -4.01 -41.05
N TYR A 752 -8.75 -3.40 -39.88
CA TYR A 752 -8.62 -1.95 -39.75
C TYR A 752 -7.44 -1.39 -40.58
N PHE A 753 -6.29 -2.08 -40.60
CA PHE A 753 -5.12 -1.70 -41.41
C PHE A 753 -5.35 -1.87 -42.91
N PHE A 754 -5.94 -2.97 -43.37
CA PHE A 754 -6.28 -3.20 -44.78
C PHE A 754 -7.26 -2.14 -45.31
N GLN A 755 -8.36 -1.88 -44.58
CA GLN A 755 -9.37 -0.90 -45.03
C GLN A 755 -8.83 0.53 -45.08
N ASN A 756 -7.80 0.85 -44.28
CA ASN A 756 -7.16 2.17 -44.25
C ASN A 756 -5.84 2.25 -45.05
N LYS A 757 -5.44 1.17 -45.72
CA LYS A 757 -4.22 1.08 -46.56
C LYS A 757 -2.92 1.36 -45.78
N ALA A 758 -2.75 0.70 -44.63
CA ALA A 758 -1.47 0.73 -43.93
C ALA A 758 -0.33 0.12 -44.79
N PRO A 759 0.94 0.52 -44.57
CA PRO A 759 2.09 -0.05 -45.25
C PRO A 759 2.17 -1.58 -45.11
N ASN A 760 2.54 -2.27 -46.20
CA ASN A 760 2.62 -3.74 -46.22
C ASN A 760 3.55 -4.31 -45.13
N ARG A 761 4.64 -3.61 -44.78
CA ARG A 761 5.56 -4.03 -43.69
C ARG A 761 4.90 -4.00 -42.31
N ILE A 762 4.04 -3.01 -42.05
CA ILE A 762 3.27 -2.91 -40.79
C ILE A 762 2.27 -4.07 -40.72
N ILE A 763 1.55 -4.34 -41.82
CA ILE A 763 0.61 -5.47 -41.94
C ILE A 763 1.31 -6.82 -41.77
N GLU A 764 2.43 -7.03 -42.47
CA GLU A 764 3.27 -8.24 -42.39
C GLU A 764 3.78 -8.47 -40.95
N ARG A 765 4.31 -7.43 -40.31
CA ARG A 765 4.79 -7.49 -38.93
C ARG A 765 3.66 -7.82 -37.95
N THR A 766 2.54 -7.09 -38.00
CA THR A 766 1.41 -7.31 -37.07
C THR A 766 0.74 -8.67 -37.26
N LEU A 767 0.72 -9.22 -38.49
CA LEU A 767 0.29 -10.60 -38.74
C LEU A 767 1.25 -11.62 -38.13
N LEU A 768 2.56 -11.45 -38.31
CA LEU A 768 3.55 -12.33 -37.70
C LEU A 768 3.48 -12.27 -36.17
N GLU A 769 3.34 -11.07 -35.57
CA GLU A 769 3.19 -10.88 -34.12
C GLU A 769 1.97 -11.63 -33.57
N GLN A 770 0.81 -11.63 -34.26
CA GLN A 770 -0.36 -12.46 -33.87
C GLN A 770 -0.03 -13.96 -33.82
N PHE A 771 0.74 -14.47 -34.78
CA PHE A 771 1.23 -15.85 -34.78
C PHE A 771 2.40 -16.10 -33.82
N THR A 772 2.86 -15.11 -33.05
CA THR A 772 3.86 -15.32 -31.97
C THR A 772 3.26 -15.38 -30.57
N ASP A 773 1.98 -15.03 -30.40
CA ASP A 773 1.32 -14.93 -29.10
C ASP A 773 1.19 -16.30 -28.39
N ARG A 774 1.29 -16.28 -27.05
CA ARG A 774 1.34 -17.47 -26.19
C ARG A 774 -0.03 -18.14 -25.98
N ASN A 775 -1.11 -17.54 -26.47
CA ASN A 775 -2.49 -18.01 -26.28
C ASN A 775 -2.95 -19.05 -27.33
N LEU A 776 -2.10 -19.40 -28.31
CA LEU A 776 -2.36 -20.45 -29.29
C LEU A 776 -2.26 -21.85 -28.66
N SER A 777 -2.98 -22.84 -29.22
CA SER A 777 -3.02 -24.20 -28.65
C SER A 777 -1.65 -24.90 -28.67
N PHE A 778 -1.41 -25.79 -27.71
CA PHE A 778 -0.13 -26.48 -27.52
C PHE A 778 0.14 -27.63 -28.52
N ASP A 779 -0.52 -27.62 -29.68
CA ASP A 779 -0.36 -28.65 -30.71
C ASP A 779 0.96 -28.48 -31.48
N GLU A 780 1.59 -29.58 -31.90
CA GLU A 780 2.88 -29.52 -32.64
C GLU A 780 2.80 -28.64 -33.91
N ARG A 781 1.63 -28.60 -34.57
CA ARG A 781 1.36 -27.72 -35.71
C ARG A 781 1.45 -26.24 -35.34
N ALA A 782 0.82 -25.84 -34.23
CA ALA A 782 0.87 -24.46 -33.74
C ALA A 782 2.28 -24.09 -33.27
N ILE A 783 3.01 -25.02 -32.63
CA ILE A 783 4.42 -24.83 -32.26
C ILE A 783 5.32 -24.64 -33.50
N SER A 784 5.03 -25.34 -34.60
CA SER A 784 5.74 -25.14 -35.88
C SER A 784 5.44 -23.78 -36.49
N ILE A 785 4.17 -23.35 -36.51
CA ILE A 785 3.74 -22.04 -37.03
C ILE A 785 4.34 -20.91 -36.17
N MET A 786 4.30 -20.99 -34.84
CA MET A 786 4.93 -20.03 -33.94
C MET A 786 6.45 -19.90 -34.16
N ARG A 787 7.14 -21.01 -34.49
CA ARG A 787 8.57 -21.00 -34.80
C ARG A 787 8.86 -20.27 -36.11
N GLU A 788 8.09 -20.55 -37.15
CA GLU A 788 8.24 -19.91 -38.46
C GLU A 788 7.83 -18.43 -38.43
N ALA A 789 6.81 -18.07 -37.65
CA ALA A 789 6.41 -16.69 -37.40
C ALA A 789 7.56 -15.88 -36.78
N ARG A 790 8.19 -16.41 -35.71
CA ARG A 790 9.35 -15.80 -35.06
C ARG A 790 10.60 -15.79 -35.95
N SER A 791 10.77 -16.77 -36.82
CA SER A 791 11.83 -16.79 -37.84
C SER A 791 11.67 -15.61 -38.81
N LYS A 792 10.48 -15.43 -39.39
CA LYS A 792 10.18 -14.32 -40.31
C LYS A 792 10.21 -12.95 -39.65
N LEU A 793 9.73 -12.84 -38.40
CA LEU A 793 9.77 -11.57 -37.65
C LEU A 793 11.21 -11.07 -37.46
N ARG A 794 12.18 -11.98 -37.27
CA ARG A 794 13.62 -11.67 -37.16
C ARG A 794 14.27 -11.24 -38.49
N LEU A 795 13.60 -11.44 -39.62
CA LEU A 795 14.06 -10.98 -40.94
C LEU A 795 13.56 -9.55 -41.27
N ILE A 796 12.69 -8.97 -40.43
CA ILE A 796 12.28 -7.55 -40.53
C ILE A 796 13.17 -6.77 -39.56
N LYS A 797 14.15 -6.03 -40.08
CA LYS A 797 15.02 -5.20 -39.23
C LYS A 797 14.30 -3.93 -38.76
N PRO A 798 14.79 -3.28 -37.69
CA PRO A 798 14.44 -1.88 -37.37
C PRO A 798 14.78 -0.90 -38.51
N GLU A 799 15.72 -1.26 -39.39
CA GLU A 799 16.08 -0.50 -40.60
C GLU A 799 15.00 -0.57 -41.72
N ASP A 800 14.14 -1.59 -41.72
CA ASP A 800 13.18 -1.88 -42.80
C ASP A 800 11.81 -1.20 -42.63
N MET A 801 11.57 -0.52 -41.50
CA MET A 801 10.25 0.01 -41.12
C MET A 801 10.38 1.18 -40.14
N ASP A 802 9.61 2.24 -40.37
CA ASP A 802 9.47 3.34 -39.42
C ASP A 802 8.70 2.87 -38.17
N MET A 803 9.36 2.90 -37.01
CA MET A 803 8.79 2.46 -35.73
C MET A 803 7.81 3.48 -35.14
N ASP A 804 7.96 4.77 -35.43
CA ASP A 804 7.01 5.80 -35.01
C ASP A 804 5.73 5.72 -35.85
N GLU A 805 5.85 5.41 -37.16
CA GLU A 805 4.67 5.09 -37.98
C GLU A 805 3.98 3.81 -37.47
N TYR A 806 4.74 2.75 -37.13
CA TYR A 806 4.19 1.51 -36.57
C TYR A 806 3.36 1.75 -35.31
N LEU A 807 3.90 2.56 -34.37
CA LEU A 807 3.21 2.91 -33.13
C LEU A 807 1.97 3.79 -33.40
N GLN A 808 2.07 4.79 -34.28
CA GLN A 808 0.93 5.65 -34.62
C GLN A 808 -0.24 4.86 -35.23
N TRP A 809 0.02 3.84 -36.07
CA TRP A 809 -1.03 2.96 -36.60
C TRP A 809 -1.74 2.15 -35.50
N HIS A 810 -1.00 1.68 -34.50
CA HIS A 810 -1.57 0.95 -33.36
C HIS A 810 -2.34 1.88 -32.41
N ASP A 811 -1.89 3.12 -32.22
CA ASP A 811 -2.59 4.10 -31.41
C ASP A 811 -3.85 4.64 -32.08
N ASP A 812 -3.85 4.85 -33.40
CA ASP A 812 -5.07 5.12 -34.18
C ASP A 812 -6.10 3.97 -34.01
N TYR A 813 -5.65 2.70 -34.01
CA TYR A 813 -6.53 1.56 -33.77
C TYR A 813 -7.07 1.48 -32.33
N ARG A 814 -6.23 1.77 -31.32
CA ARG A 814 -6.66 1.88 -29.90
C ARG A 814 -7.68 3.01 -29.73
N LEU A 815 -7.47 4.13 -30.42
CA LEU A 815 -8.38 5.26 -30.41
C LEU A 815 -9.72 4.93 -31.09
N PHE A 816 -9.70 4.20 -32.22
CA PHE A 816 -10.92 3.68 -32.89
C PHE A 816 -11.75 2.79 -31.95
N ARG A 817 -11.11 1.83 -31.26
CA ARG A 817 -11.81 1.00 -30.25
C ARG A 817 -12.37 1.84 -29.10
N THR A 818 -11.67 2.88 -28.67
CA THR A 818 -12.11 3.80 -27.61
C THR A 818 -13.36 4.59 -28.03
N VAL A 819 -13.40 5.09 -29.27
CA VAL A 819 -14.57 5.74 -29.87
C VAL A 819 -15.78 4.80 -29.91
N PHE A 820 -15.58 3.53 -30.27
CA PHE A 820 -16.67 2.54 -30.28
C PHE A 820 -17.21 2.26 -28.87
N VAL A 821 -16.33 2.13 -27.87
CA VAL A 821 -16.74 1.92 -26.47
C VAL A 821 -17.52 3.13 -25.94
N TYR A 822 -17.09 4.37 -26.22
CA TYR A 822 -17.87 5.56 -25.84
C TYR A 822 -19.22 5.64 -26.57
N LEU A 823 -19.30 5.27 -27.85
CA LEU A 823 -20.56 5.21 -28.59
C LEU A 823 -21.53 4.18 -28.00
N LEU A 824 -21.05 2.94 -27.74
CA LEU A 824 -21.86 1.89 -27.14
C LEU A 824 -22.35 2.30 -25.75
N THR A 825 -21.44 2.75 -24.88
CA THR A 825 -21.78 3.15 -23.49
C THR A 825 -22.78 4.32 -23.49
N GLY A 826 -22.60 5.31 -24.37
CA GLY A 826 -23.54 6.43 -24.53
C GLY A 826 -24.93 6.00 -25.02
N LEU A 827 -25.01 5.02 -25.92
CA LEU A 827 -26.28 4.45 -26.39
C LEU A 827 -26.96 3.56 -25.34
N GLU A 828 -26.18 2.82 -24.54
CA GLU A 828 -26.70 2.07 -23.38
C GLU A 828 -27.28 3.03 -22.34
N HIS A 829 -26.60 4.13 -22.00
CA HIS A 829 -27.17 5.16 -21.12
C HIS A 829 -28.44 5.81 -21.72
N TYR A 830 -28.46 6.10 -23.02
CA TYR A 830 -29.63 6.64 -23.72
C TYR A 830 -30.84 5.70 -23.63
N GLN A 831 -30.64 4.40 -23.83
CA GLN A 831 -31.68 3.36 -23.69
C GLN A 831 -32.27 3.31 -22.27
N HIS A 832 -31.44 3.54 -21.24
CA HIS A 832 -31.85 3.54 -19.83
C HIS A 832 -32.41 4.90 -19.35
N GLY A 833 -32.63 5.87 -20.25
CA GLY A 833 -33.15 7.20 -19.90
C GLY A 833 -32.12 8.14 -19.23
N LYS A 834 -30.86 7.71 -19.10
CA LYS A 834 -29.74 8.42 -18.46
C LYS A 834 -29.13 9.44 -19.41
N MET A 835 -29.90 10.48 -19.72
CA MET A 835 -29.59 11.45 -20.78
C MET A 835 -28.31 12.27 -20.50
N GLN A 836 -27.99 12.56 -19.24
CA GLN A 836 -26.81 13.35 -18.86
C GLN A 836 -25.52 12.56 -19.11
N GLU A 837 -25.44 11.33 -18.61
CA GLU A 837 -24.29 10.45 -18.87
C GLU A 837 -24.18 10.11 -20.37
N ALA A 838 -25.31 9.85 -21.04
CA ALA A 838 -25.35 9.60 -22.48
C ALA A 838 -24.77 10.76 -23.30
N LEU A 839 -25.12 12.02 -22.98
CA LEU A 839 -24.58 13.19 -23.67
C LEU A 839 -23.06 13.28 -23.50
N THR A 840 -22.54 13.08 -22.29
CA THR A 840 -21.10 13.14 -22.00
C THR A 840 -20.32 12.11 -22.82
N TYR A 841 -20.73 10.84 -22.82
CA TYR A 841 -20.05 9.80 -23.62
C TYR A 841 -20.16 10.08 -25.13
N LEU A 842 -21.32 10.50 -25.64
CA LEU A 842 -21.51 10.78 -27.07
C LEU A 842 -20.76 12.03 -27.55
N ALA A 843 -20.57 13.03 -26.69
CA ALA A 843 -19.74 14.20 -26.99
C ALA A 843 -18.24 13.84 -27.06
N HIS A 844 -17.73 13.08 -26.08
CA HIS A 844 -16.35 12.57 -26.09
C HIS A 844 -16.10 11.61 -27.27
N ALA A 845 -17.07 10.76 -27.62
CA ALA A 845 -17.01 9.92 -28.82
C ALA A 845 -16.89 10.76 -30.10
N TYR A 846 -17.69 11.82 -30.24
CA TYR A 846 -17.71 12.68 -31.42
C TYR A 846 -16.38 13.41 -31.65
N ASP A 847 -15.82 14.06 -30.62
CA ASP A 847 -14.53 14.75 -30.73
C ASP A 847 -13.40 13.77 -31.06
N THR A 848 -13.34 12.65 -30.33
CA THR A 848 -12.29 11.65 -30.52
C THR A 848 -12.36 11.03 -31.92
N ASN A 849 -13.58 10.77 -32.42
CA ASN A 849 -13.80 10.31 -33.81
C ASN A 849 -13.38 11.36 -34.85
N ALA A 850 -13.62 12.65 -34.58
CA ALA A 850 -13.21 13.75 -35.46
C ALA A 850 -11.67 13.90 -35.57
N ARG A 851 -10.89 13.33 -34.64
CA ARG A 851 -9.43 13.22 -34.77
C ARG A 851 -9.04 12.12 -35.78
N LEU A 852 -9.65 10.94 -35.68
CA LEU A 852 -9.43 9.81 -36.59
C LEU A 852 -9.83 10.14 -38.03
N LEU A 853 -11.00 10.76 -38.22
CA LEU A 853 -11.54 11.06 -39.55
C LEU A 853 -10.68 12.06 -40.35
N LYS A 854 -9.84 12.89 -39.69
CA LYS A 854 -8.83 13.73 -40.38
C LYS A 854 -7.79 12.91 -41.13
N ASN A 855 -7.48 11.72 -40.63
CA ASN A 855 -6.48 10.81 -41.19
C ASN A 855 -7.10 9.79 -42.18
N GLY A 856 -8.42 9.83 -42.39
CA GLY A 856 -9.13 9.04 -43.41
C GLY A 856 -10.56 8.65 -43.00
N GLU A 857 -11.50 8.67 -43.95
CA GLU A 857 -12.92 8.38 -43.71
C GLU A 857 -13.18 6.99 -43.11
N LYS A 858 -12.33 5.99 -43.43
CA LYS A 858 -12.42 4.62 -42.91
C LYS A 858 -11.68 4.39 -41.58
N ARG A 859 -11.03 5.41 -40.99
CA ARG A 859 -10.37 5.30 -39.67
C ARG A 859 -11.33 5.47 -38.49
N GLY A 860 -12.51 6.05 -38.73
CA GLY A 860 -13.52 6.33 -37.72
C GLY A 860 -14.81 5.51 -37.83
N ILE A 861 -15.77 5.89 -37.02
CA ILE A 861 -17.20 5.50 -37.13
C ILE A 861 -17.94 6.62 -37.89
N ASP A 862 -19.10 6.34 -38.47
CA ASP A 862 -19.97 7.36 -39.06
C ASP A 862 -20.21 8.54 -38.10
N LYS A 863 -19.81 9.75 -38.53
CA LYS A 863 -20.00 11.01 -37.80
C LYS A 863 -21.49 11.35 -37.63
N SER A 864 -22.34 10.92 -38.57
CA SER A 864 -23.78 11.23 -38.58
C SER A 864 -24.54 10.51 -37.46
N LEU A 865 -24.26 9.22 -37.25
CA LEU A 865 -24.85 8.40 -36.18
C LEU A 865 -24.57 9.00 -34.79
N ILE A 866 -23.30 9.35 -34.51
CA ILE A 866 -22.91 9.94 -33.22
C ILE A 866 -23.57 11.33 -33.06
N ALA A 867 -23.58 12.17 -34.10
CA ALA A 867 -24.25 13.47 -34.08
C ALA A 867 -25.74 13.34 -33.75
N GLY A 868 -26.45 12.42 -34.40
CA GLY A 868 -27.89 12.23 -34.25
C GLY A 868 -28.30 11.90 -32.81
N TYR A 869 -27.58 10.99 -32.15
CA TYR A 869 -27.86 10.65 -30.74
C TYR A 869 -27.38 11.73 -29.76
N ARG A 870 -26.23 12.37 -30.01
CA ARG A 870 -25.77 13.54 -29.23
C ARG A 870 -26.83 14.65 -29.21
N ARG A 871 -27.36 15.02 -30.38
CA ARG A 871 -28.42 16.05 -30.49
C ARG A 871 -29.69 15.66 -29.71
N LYS A 872 -30.15 14.40 -29.84
CA LYS A 872 -31.33 13.90 -29.10
C LYS A 872 -31.16 14.01 -27.58
N CYS A 873 -29.96 13.69 -27.06
CA CYS A 873 -29.67 13.86 -25.63
C CYS A 873 -29.65 15.34 -25.24
N LEU A 874 -28.98 16.19 -26.04
CA LEU A 874 -28.85 17.62 -25.80
C LEU A 874 -30.22 18.35 -25.78
N THR A 875 -31.10 18.08 -26.74
CA THR A 875 -32.44 18.70 -26.75
C THR A 875 -33.31 18.18 -25.60
N SER A 876 -33.26 16.87 -25.30
CA SER A 876 -34.04 16.29 -24.20
C SER A 876 -33.62 16.81 -22.82
N LEU A 877 -32.30 16.98 -22.59
CA LEU A 877 -31.78 17.62 -21.38
C LEU A 877 -32.19 19.09 -21.30
N ASN A 878 -32.10 19.83 -22.40
CA ASN A 878 -32.52 21.23 -22.44
C ASN A 878 -34.02 21.40 -22.13
N GLU A 879 -34.88 20.54 -22.69
CA GLU A 879 -36.31 20.49 -22.36
C GLU A 879 -36.57 20.12 -20.89
N SER A 880 -35.72 19.27 -20.30
CA SER A 880 -35.84 18.89 -18.89
C SER A 880 -35.40 20.01 -17.96
N ALA A 881 -34.23 20.60 -18.21
CA ALA A 881 -33.71 21.76 -17.48
C ALA A 881 -34.67 22.95 -17.56
N SER A 882 -35.25 23.23 -18.73
CA SER A 882 -36.27 24.28 -18.87
C SER A 882 -37.56 23.96 -18.10
N ARG A 883 -38.04 22.72 -18.09
CA ARG A 883 -39.22 22.34 -17.28
C ARG A 883 -38.97 22.46 -15.79
N LEU A 884 -37.79 22.06 -15.32
CA LEU A 884 -37.36 22.19 -13.93
C LEU A 884 -37.22 23.66 -13.53
N PHE A 885 -36.54 24.47 -14.35
CA PHE A 885 -36.39 25.91 -14.14
C PHE A 885 -37.73 26.67 -14.12
N CYS A 886 -38.61 26.38 -15.07
CA CYS A 886 -39.95 26.99 -15.14
C CYS A 886 -40.94 26.45 -14.09
N SER A 887 -40.58 25.48 -13.25
CA SER A 887 -41.44 25.00 -12.17
C SER A 887 -41.51 25.97 -10.98
N GLY A 888 -40.49 26.81 -10.79
CA GLY A 888 -40.42 27.82 -9.72
C GLY A 888 -40.13 27.29 -8.32
N GLU A 889 -40.04 25.97 -8.11
CA GLU A 889 -39.59 25.37 -6.85
C GLU A 889 -38.06 25.44 -6.76
N GLU A 890 -37.52 25.93 -5.64
CA GLU A 890 -36.11 26.30 -5.49
C GLU A 890 -35.15 25.13 -5.77
N THR A 891 -35.48 23.92 -5.30
CA THR A 891 -34.72 22.69 -5.56
C THR A 891 -34.67 22.31 -7.03
N ASN A 892 -35.79 22.44 -7.74
CA ASN A 892 -35.91 22.06 -9.14
C ASN A 892 -35.20 23.09 -10.02
N VAL A 893 -35.28 24.37 -9.65
CA VAL A 893 -34.54 25.46 -10.32
C VAL A 893 -33.04 25.22 -10.22
N GLU A 894 -32.54 24.75 -9.07
CA GLU A 894 -31.12 24.41 -8.88
C GLU A 894 -30.69 23.15 -9.63
N GLU A 895 -31.52 22.10 -9.66
CA GLU A 895 -31.29 20.92 -10.51
C GLU A 895 -31.26 21.30 -12.02
N GLY A 896 -32.19 22.15 -12.45
CA GLY A 896 -32.24 22.67 -13.83
C GLY A 896 -31.01 23.47 -14.22
N ILE A 897 -30.49 24.31 -13.31
CA ILE A 897 -29.24 25.07 -13.52
C ILE A 897 -28.03 24.11 -13.54
N ALA A 898 -27.97 23.10 -12.66
CA ALA A 898 -26.91 22.10 -12.67
C ALA A 898 -26.85 21.32 -13.99
N ILE A 899 -27.99 20.93 -14.57
CA ILE A 899 -28.04 20.29 -15.90
C ILE A 899 -27.54 21.24 -17.00
N MET A 900 -27.86 22.54 -16.91
CA MET A 900 -27.36 23.53 -17.88
C MET A 900 -25.84 23.70 -17.78
N ASP A 901 -25.29 23.84 -16.57
CA ASP A 901 -23.89 24.14 -16.32
C ASP A 901 -22.97 22.92 -16.51
N GLU A 902 -23.40 21.71 -16.13
CA GLU A 902 -22.57 20.52 -16.22
C GLU A 902 -22.62 19.80 -17.59
N ALA A 903 -23.70 19.98 -18.37
CA ALA A 903 -23.93 19.18 -19.57
C ALA A 903 -24.30 20.01 -20.82
N VAL A 904 -25.31 20.90 -20.73
CA VAL A 904 -25.82 21.60 -21.93
C VAL A 904 -24.82 22.65 -22.43
N ILE A 905 -24.40 23.59 -21.57
CA ILE A 905 -23.46 24.67 -21.94
C ILE A 905 -22.10 24.11 -22.41
N PRO A 906 -21.45 23.16 -21.71
CA PRO A 906 -20.22 22.52 -22.20
C PRO A 906 -20.37 21.88 -23.59
N CYS A 907 -21.49 21.22 -23.88
CA CYS A 907 -21.73 20.63 -25.19
C CYS A 907 -21.95 21.69 -26.27
N LEU A 908 -22.69 22.78 -25.98
CA LEU A 908 -22.88 23.91 -26.90
C LEU A 908 -21.54 24.59 -27.25
N HIS A 909 -20.65 24.75 -26.27
CA HIS A 909 -19.31 25.32 -26.47
C HIS A 909 -18.42 24.42 -27.34
N LEU A 910 -18.37 23.11 -27.06
CA LEU A 910 -17.62 22.16 -27.88
C LEU A 910 -18.16 22.07 -29.31
N MET A 911 -19.48 22.05 -29.50
CA MET A 911 -20.09 22.09 -30.82
C MET A 911 -19.75 23.39 -31.56
N SER A 912 -19.78 24.54 -30.86
CA SER A 912 -19.42 25.85 -31.46
C SER A 912 -17.95 25.96 -31.89
N ARG A 913 -17.07 25.03 -31.46
CA ARG A 913 -15.66 24.92 -31.89
C ARG A 913 -15.45 24.05 -33.14
N ASP A 914 -16.43 23.23 -33.55
CA ASP A 914 -16.32 22.39 -34.75
C ASP A 914 -16.77 23.16 -36.03
N SER A 915 -15.81 23.49 -36.90
CA SER A 915 -16.10 24.10 -38.20
C SER A 915 -16.80 23.15 -39.20
N SER A 916 -16.92 21.87 -38.86
CA SER A 916 -17.51 20.79 -39.66
C SER A 916 -18.82 20.22 -39.09
N LEU A 917 -19.58 21.01 -38.33
CA LEU A 917 -20.94 20.66 -37.88
C LEU A 917 -21.92 20.45 -39.05
N SER A 918 -22.92 19.59 -38.83
CA SER A 918 -24.08 19.48 -39.73
C SER A 918 -24.99 20.72 -39.62
N GLN A 919 -25.92 20.89 -40.57
CA GLN A 919 -26.92 21.96 -40.45
C GLN A 919 -27.87 21.70 -39.28
N GLU A 920 -28.28 20.46 -39.08
CA GLU A 920 -29.15 20.04 -37.99
C GLU A 920 -28.53 20.27 -36.60
N ASP A 921 -27.19 20.20 -36.47
CA ASP A 921 -26.49 20.61 -35.25
C ASP A 921 -26.60 22.11 -35.00
N ARG A 922 -26.45 22.95 -36.05
CA ARG A 922 -26.61 24.41 -35.95
C ARG A 922 -28.04 24.79 -35.60
N ASP A 923 -29.02 24.19 -36.27
CA ASP A 923 -30.45 24.45 -36.04
C ASP A 923 -30.86 24.06 -34.61
N ALA A 924 -30.33 22.95 -34.08
CA ALA A 924 -30.57 22.53 -32.70
C ALA A 924 -29.94 23.49 -31.67
N MET A 925 -28.69 23.93 -31.87
CA MET A 925 -28.06 24.93 -30.99
C MET A 925 -28.83 26.25 -30.99
N GLU A 926 -29.25 26.71 -32.16
CA GLU A 926 -29.96 28.00 -32.27
C GLU A 926 -31.38 27.91 -31.72
N SER A 927 -32.05 26.76 -31.85
CA SER A 927 -33.32 26.50 -31.14
C SER A 927 -33.15 26.55 -29.62
N ILE A 928 -32.03 26.06 -29.07
CA ILE A 928 -31.74 26.13 -27.63
C ILE A 928 -31.48 27.57 -27.19
N ARG A 929 -30.66 28.33 -27.94
CA ARG A 929 -30.39 29.76 -27.66
C ARG A 929 -31.67 30.59 -27.73
N SER A 930 -32.46 30.42 -28.79
CA SER A 930 -33.72 31.12 -28.97
C SER A 930 -34.71 30.81 -27.86
N HIS A 931 -34.79 29.55 -27.40
CA HIS A 931 -35.66 29.15 -26.30
C HIS A 931 -35.35 29.90 -24.99
N TRP A 932 -34.08 29.89 -24.55
CA TRP A 932 -33.69 30.60 -23.33
C TRP A 932 -33.73 32.13 -23.47
N CYS A 933 -33.51 32.68 -24.66
CA CYS A 933 -33.81 34.08 -24.96
C CYS A 933 -35.30 34.41 -24.82
N CYS A 934 -36.20 33.51 -25.25
CA CYS A 934 -37.64 33.70 -25.09
C CYS A 934 -38.08 33.64 -23.61
N CYS A 935 -37.36 32.94 -22.73
CA CYS A 935 -37.62 32.95 -21.28
C CYS A 935 -37.45 34.34 -20.65
N LEU A 936 -36.61 35.23 -21.19
CA LEU A 936 -36.52 36.63 -20.74
C LEU A 936 -37.83 37.42 -20.95
N GLY A 937 -38.69 36.98 -21.87
CA GLY A 937 -39.95 37.64 -22.21
C GLY A 937 -41.18 37.11 -21.48
N GLN A 938 -41.00 36.26 -20.46
CA GLN A 938 -42.08 35.63 -19.69
C GLN A 938 -42.21 36.25 -18.30
N ASP A 939 -43.44 36.40 -17.80
CA ASP A 939 -43.70 36.80 -16.41
C ASP A 939 -43.19 35.70 -15.46
N MET A 940 -42.10 35.99 -14.75
CA MET A 940 -41.44 35.10 -13.80
C MET A 940 -41.03 35.86 -12.54
N ALA A 941 -40.81 35.15 -11.43
CA ALA A 941 -40.36 35.76 -10.18
C ALA A 941 -38.96 36.40 -10.32
N GLU A 942 -38.70 37.49 -9.59
CA GLU A 942 -37.45 38.26 -9.64
C GLU A 942 -36.21 37.38 -9.38
N SER A 943 -36.30 36.41 -8.47
CA SER A 943 -35.23 35.45 -8.17
C SER A 943 -34.88 34.54 -9.36
N LEU A 944 -35.86 34.17 -10.19
CA LEU A 944 -35.64 33.41 -11.42
C LEU A 944 -35.04 34.29 -12.52
N GLN A 945 -35.46 35.55 -12.60
CA GLN A 945 -34.87 36.50 -13.56
C GLN A 945 -33.38 36.77 -13.27
N VAL A 946 -33.00 36.86 -11.98
CA VAL A 946 -31.58 36.93 -11.59
C VAL A 946 -30.83 35.64 -11.96
N LYS A 947 -31.30 34.46 -11.52
CA LYS A 947 -30.65 33.17 -11.85
C LYS A 947 -30.53 32.95 -13.37
N LEU A 948 -31.53 33.35 -14.18
CA LEU A 948 -31.45 33.29 -15.66
C LEU A 948 -30.39 34.25 -16.23
N GLY A 949 -30.28 35.46 -15.68
CA GLY A 949 -29.29 36.45 -16.09
C GLY A 949 -27.83 36.01 -15.86
N GLU A 950 -27.58 35.11 -14.91
CA GLU A 950 -26.24 34.61 -14.56
C GLU A 950 -25.71 33.52 -15.52
N PHE A 951 -26.59 32.67 -16.09
CA PHE A 951 -26.17 31.62 -17.03
C PHE A 951 -26.49 31.90 -18.50
N LEU A 952 -27.50 32.71 -18.82
CA LEU A 952 -27.86 33.02 -20.21
C LEU A 952 -26.70 33.59 -21.06
N PRO A 953 -25.81 34.48 -20.55
CA PRO A 953 -24.63 34.90 -21.30
C PRO A 953 -23.73 33.74 -21.73
N ARG A 954 -23.64 32.68 -20.92
CA ARG A 954 -22.82 31.48 -21.17
C ARG A 954 -23.46 30.52 -22.19
N VAL A 955 -24.77 30.59 -22.39
CA VAL A 955 -25.51 29.87 -23.46
C VAL A 955 -25.33 30.56 -24.83
N LEU A 956 -25.22 31.89 -24.82
CA LEU A 956 -25.13 32.71 -26.03
C LEU A 956 -23.69 32.92 -26.52
N ASP A 957 -22.75 33.18 -25.60
CA ASP A 957 -21.33 33.36 -25.91
C ASP A 957 -20.58 32.02 -25.84
N GLY A 958 -19.90 31.67 -26.93
CA GLY A 958 -19.03 30.49 -27.04
C GLY A 958 -17.53 30.78 -26.97
N SER A 959 -17.14 32.02 -26.66
CA SER A 959 -15.74 32.48 -26.64
C SER A 959 -15.07 32.45 -25.26
N ALA A 960 -15.84 32.29 -24.19
CA ALA A 960 -15.34 32.33 -22.81
C ALA A 960 -14.78 30.97 -22.34
N ASP A 961 -13.46 30.96 -22.08
CA ASP A 961 -12.68 29.97 -21.35
C ASP A 961 -12.65 28.49 -21.83
N ALA A 962 -11.66 27.78 -21.30
CA ALA A 962 -11.40 26.37 -21.59
C ALA A 962 -12.38 25.44 -20.85
N VAL A 963 -13.67 25.50 -21.18
CA VAL A 963 -14.65 24.53 -20.69
C VAL A 963 -14.26 23.13 -21.16
N VAL A 964 -13.93 22.28 -20.20
CA VAL A 964 -13.61 20.85 -20.36
C VAL A 964 -14.81 20.06 -19.84
N LEU A 965 -15.36 19.15 -20.66
CA LEU A 965 -16.32 18.17 -20.16
C LEU A 965 -15.67 17.33 -19.07
N LYS A 966 -16.41 17.02 -17.99
CA LYS A 966 -15.97 16.02 -17.00
C LYS A 966 -15.48 14.77 -17.73
N ASP A 967 -14.32 14.25 -17.34
CA ASP A 967 -13.75 13.04 -17.93
C ASP A 967 -14.76 11.88 -17.81
N PRO A 968 -14.93 11.07 -18.86
CA PRO A 968 -15.81 9.92 -18.79
C PRO A 968 -15.24 8.89 -17.79
N PRO A 969 -16.08 8.22 -16.98
CA PRO A 969 -15.64 7.09 -16.16
C PRO A 969 -14.84 6.08 -16.99
N LYS A 970 -13.80 5.49 -16.39
CA LYS A 970 -12.91 4.54 -17.07
C LYS A 970 -13.65 3.23 -17.41
N VAL A 971 -14.24 3.17 -18.60
CA VAL A 971 -14.90 1.96 -19.11
C VAL A 971 -13.85 0.90 -19.43
N HIS A 972 -13.93 -0.26 -18.77
CA HIS A 972 -13.09 -1.41 -19.11
C HIS A 972 -13.54 -2.03 -20.44
N VAL A 973 -12.58 -2.23 -21.36
CA VAL A 973 -12.86 -2.74 -22.70
C VAL A 973 -13.12 -4.25 -22.65
N SER A 974 -14.35 -4.67 -22.96
CA SER A 974 -14.71 -6.08 -23.10
C SER A 974 -14.21 -6.69 -24.42
N GLN A 975 -14.40 -8.00 -24.60
CA GLN A 975 -14.01 -8.72 -25.82
C GLN A 975 -14.79 -8.19 -27.05
N ALA A 976 -14.14 -8.12 -28.21
CA ALA A 976 -14.71 -7.47 -29.40
C ALA A 976 -16.08 -8.01 -29.85
N HIS A 977 -16.34 -9.31 -29.64
CA HIS A 977 -17.60 -9.95 -29.98
C HIS A 977 -18.78 -9.54 -29.06
N ASP A 978 -18.49 -9.22 -27.79
CA ASP A 978 -19.44 -8.63 -26.85
C ASP A 978 -19.86 -7.22 -27.31
N LEU A 979 -18.90 -6.41 -27.79
CA LEU A 979 -19.15 -5.04 -28.23
C LEU A 979 -20.10 -4.95 -29.44
N CYS A 980 -19.90 -5.76 -30.49
CA CYS A 980 -20.78 -5.76 -31.68
C CYS A 980 -22.19 -6.25 -31.32
N SER A 981 -22.28 -7.39 -30.61
CA SER A 981 -23.56 -8.01 -30.25
C SER A 981 -24.39 -7.12 -29.31
N ARG A 982 -23.76 -6.44 -28.35
CA ARG A 982 -24.40 -5.40 -27.52
C ARG A 982 -24.87 -4.21 -28.35
N LEU A 983 -24.04 -3.66 -29.25
CA LEU A 983 -24.50 -2.53 -30.08
C LEU A 983 -25.69 -2.91 -30.96
N ALA A 984 -25.71 -4.12 -31.52
CA ALA A 984 -26.86 -4.65 -32.25
C ALA A 984 -28.12 -4.73 -31.38
N ALA A 985 -28.02 -5.28 -30.15
CA ALA A 985 -29.15 -5.38 -29.22
C ALA A 985 -29.67 -4.01 -28.75
N VAL A 986 -28.77 -3.09 -28.40
CA VAL A 986 -29.09 -1.71 -28.00
C VAL A 986 -29.76 -0.96 -29.15
N MET A 987 -29.21 -1.06 -30.37
CA MET A 987 -29.79 -0.46 -31.56
C MET A 987 -31.18 -1.04 -31.87
N GLN A 988 -31.37 -2.35 -31.79
CA GLN A 988 -32.69 -2.98 -31.97
C GLN A 988 -33.68 -2.49 -30.91
N SER A 989 -33.28 -2.38 -29.64
CA SER A 989 -34.15 -1.86 -28.58
C SER A 989 -34.59 -0.42 -28.84
N ILE A 990 -33.67 0.47 -29.23
CA ILE A 990 -33.95 1.89 -29.48
C ILE A 990 -34.88 2.09 -30.68
N HIS A 991 -34.75 1.27 -31.72
CA HIS A 991 -35.67 1.32 -32.87
C HIS A 991 -37.04 0.68 -32.53
N ASN A 992 -37.07 -0.39 -31.73
CA ASN A 992 -38.33 -1.04 -31.35
C ASN A 992 -39.21 -0.18 -30.42
N THR A 993 -38.64 0.59 -29.49
CA THR A 993 -39.42 1.58 -28.70
C THR A 993 -40.00 2.71 -29.55
N SER A 994 -39.51 2.91 -30.78
CA SER A 994 -40.03 3.92 -31.71
C SER A 994 -41.27 3.46 -32.50
N VAL A 995 -41.70 2.20 -32.39
CA VAL A 995 -42.81 1.63 -33.20
C VAL A 995 -43.89 0.96 -32.34
N VAL A 996 -44.43 1.71 -31.36
CA VAL A 996 -45.67 1.32 -30.64
C VAL A 996 -46.68 2.47 -30.63
N ILE A 997 -47.16 2.85 -31.82
CA ILE A 997 -48.40 3.65 -31.94
C ILE A 997 -49.59 2.69 -31.82
N VAL A 998 -50.09 2.52 -30.60
CA VAL A 998 -51.41 1.91 -30.36
C VAL A 998 -52.49 2.88 -30.89
N LYS A 999 -53.50 2.34 -31.56
CA LYS A 999 -54.71 3.07 -32.00
C LYS A 999 -55.84 2.95 -30.99
#